data_AF-A0A1F1ZMC9-F1
#
_entry.id   AF-A0A1F1ZMC9-F1
#
_cell.length_a   1.000
_cell.length_b   1.000
_cell.length_c   1.000
_cell.angle_alpha   90.00
_cell.angle_beta   90.00
_cell.angle_gamma   90.00
#
_symmetry.space_group_name_H-M   'P 1'
#
loop_
_entity.id
_entity.type
_entity.pdbx_description
1 polymer ?
#
loop_
_entity_poly.entity_id
_entity_poly.type
_entity_poly.pdbx_seq_one_letter_code
_entity_poly.pdbx_strand_id
1 'polypeptide(L)'
;MTDLYPGDLLEGRYRIAAQIARGGMSTVYTAVDTRLDREVAVKVMDPQLAQESKFRKRFEREARAVARLNHPTLVNVFDQGVDGDYVFLVMELVTGGSLRELLAERGPMPPHAAVSVMRSVLTALAVAHETGMIHRDIKPDNVLISDRSTRNNVKLADFGLVRAINTTRHDTFPGVRTDTRSAAPNGQVIGTAGYLSPEQVRGEDLDERSDVYSAGILLYELLTGELPFRGTSPEDTAMLRLDRDVPSPSRIIEGVPPSLDVLVARASHRDPSRRFANGTEFLEAVEKTAQRLQLPDFVVPVPQNSAVMRALEGSDFGERLSWDHEDMATRTVAVPPHPDGDARPWSDAHNHPDNGYDDPGETRVEDFGAARPAGASGFNGAGYGGVDADGAVAAAGLSIAGYGAGAGAGAGAAGAAGPSMAPGGYIDSGHPANADSPQTAAYPLSPTGARPDPYRSAHPPQGTPHSPYEQQKPPGVAVREPAGVASTNQGRRAKPIGKKLTNRSTGATVVWTIILLLLVAAVAIGAWWVTSGRYGEIPQVIGMDEATAQATVQEAGFTTELKQQYSDTVARQTVIGTEPPFSQRAPRGSQVAVLVSLGKPTVPQPGPTDNAASYQAKLKDRTLSGKIGDEVYSSDVPKGKVATIEPSPGTEVKVSSRVTFHLSKGPAPVEVPDLRGLDLERAKSILKDAGLEVGTVTEADNKEYETNQVISSTPDKGSKLNRGDSVDLEVSSSTRVPLVFGMSGSEAKKRLEDAGFEVEIDGRKNGFVISQNPGPNTRAGKGTKVTVRTL
;
A
#
# COMPACT_ATOMS: atom_id res chain seq x y z
N MET A 1 -7.99 -20.49 -20.38
CA MET A 1 -6.89 -19.61 -19.96
C MET A 1 -5.62 -20.44 -19.93
N THR A 2 -4.57 -19.92 -20.56
CA THR A 2 -3.21 -20.45 -20.44
C THR A 2 -2.49 -19.46 -19.55
N ASP A 3 -2.11 -19.89 -18.35
CA ASP A 3 -1.52 -19.00 -17.35
C ASP A 3 -0.02 -18.91 -17.58
N LEU A 4 0.54 -17.69 -17.62
CA LEU A 4 1.99 -17.49 -17.60
C LEU A 4 2.55 -17.72 -16.19
N TYR A 5 3.73 -18.33 -16.14
CA TYR A 5 4.44 -18.70 -14.93
C TYR A 5 5.67 -17.82 -14.67
N PRO A 6 6.16 -17.75 -13.41
CA PRO A 6 7.44 -17.10 -13.09
C PRO A 6 8.58 -17.66 -13.93
N GLY A 7 9.31 -16.79 -14.63
CA GLY A 7 10.41 -17.14 -15.53
C GLY A 7 10.05 -17.16 -17.03
N ASP A 8 8.76 -17.22 -17.40
CA ASP A 8 8.32 -17.16 -18.80
C ASP A 8 8.74 -15.83 -19.46
N LEU A 9 9.05 -15.87 -20.76
CA LEU A 9 9.55 -14.73 -21.53
C LEU A 9 8.60 -14.38 -22.69
N LEU A 10 7.98 -13.20 -22.63
CA LEU A 10 7.22 -12.65 -23.77
C LEU A 10 8.16 -11.88 -24.71
N GLU A 11 8.05 -12.16 -26.01
CA GLU A 11 8.89 -11.68 -27.11
C GLU A 11 10.41 -11.85 -26.85
N GLY A 12 10.78 -12.85 -26.04
CA GLY A 12 12.15 -13.07 -25.58
C GLY A 12 12.75 -11.89 -24.78
N ARG A 13 11.90 -10.98 -24.26
CA ARG A 13 12.31 -9.72 -23.63
C ARG A 13 11.73 -9.52 -22.24
N TYR A 14 10.44 -9.74 -22.05
CA TYR A 14 9.76 -9.47 -20.79
C TYR A 14 9.65 -10.74 -19.96
N ARG A 15 10.47 -10.86 -18.91
CA ARG A 15 10.46 -12.03 -18.04
C ARG A 15 9.39 -11.86 -16.96
N ILE A 16 8.35 -12.68 -17.01
CA ILE A 16 7.28 -12.72 -16.02
C ILE A 16 7.88 -13.08 -14.64
N ALA A 17 7.48 -12.34 -13.61
CA ALA A 17 7.94 -12.54 -12.24
C ALA A 17 6.80 -13.09 -11.37
N ALA A 18 5.71 -12.35 -11.17
CA ALA A 18 4.57 -12.78 -10.37
C ALA A 18 3.24 -12.22 -10.90
N GLN A 19 2.12 -12.86 -10.55
CA GLN A 19 0.79 -12.38 -10.94
C GLN A 19 0.26 -11.36 -9.92
N ILE A 20 0.04 -10.12 -10.35
CA ILE A 20 -0.56 -9.06 -9.52
C ILE A 20 -2.07 -9.30 -9.37
N ALA A 21 -2.78 -9.41 -10.49
CA ALA A 21 -4.24 -9.45 -10.50
C ALA A 21 -4.78 -10.23 -11.71
N ARG A 22 -5.93 -10.87 -11.55
CA ARG A 22 -6.67 -11.52 -12.65
C ARG A 22 -8.07 -10.92 -12.76
N GLY A 23 -8.35 -10.29 -13.89
CA GLY A 23 -9.69 -9.81 -14.25
C GLY A 23 -10.35 -10.74 -15.28
N GLY A 24 -11.65 -10.56 -15.53
CA GLY A 24 -12.43 -11.42 -16.42
C GLY A 24 -12.10 -11.36 -17.92
N MET A 25 -11.14 -10.52 -18.34
CA MET A 25 -10.71 -10.37 -19.74
C MET A 25 -9.18 -10.25 -19.90
N SER A 26 -8.42 -10.22 -18.80
CA SER A 26 -6.98 -9.97 -18.80
C SER A 26 -6.34 -10.27 -17.44
N THR A 27 -5.10 -10.72 -17.43
CA THR A 27 -4.26 -10.92 -16.24
C THR A 27 -3.10 -9.92 -16.23
N VAL A 28 -2.79 -9.33 -15.08
CA VAL A 28 -1.67 -8.41 -14.89
C VAL A 28 -0.57 -9.09 -14.08
N TYR A 29 0.66 -9.00 -14.58
CA TYR A 29 1.86 -9.58 -13.98
C TYR A 29 2.90 -8.47 -13.69
N THR A 30 3.76 -8.67 -12.69
CA THR A 30 5.08 -8.04 -12.65
C THR A 30 6.00 -8.75 -13.64
N ALA A 31 6.89 -8.01 -14.29
CA ALA A 31 7.92 -8.56 -15.16
C ALA A 31 9.15 -7.65 -15.20
N VAL A 32 10.27 -8.18 -15.69
CA VAL A 32 11.49 -7.41 -15.97
C VAL A 32 11.70 -7.30 -17.49
N ASP A 33 11.89 -6.07 -17.97
CA ASP A 33 12.31 -5.77 -19.33
C ASP A 33 13.83 -6.03 -19.45
N THR A 34 14.19 -7.26 -19.81
CA THR A 34 15.59 -7.76 -19.75
C THR A 34 16.59 -7.03 -20.64
N ARG A 35 16.14 -6.11 -21.51
CA ARG A 35 17.00 -5.23 -22.33
C ARG A 35 17.36 -3.91 -21.65
N LEU A 36 16.56 -3.49 -20.66
CA LEU A 36 16.69 -2.22 -19.94
C LEU A 36 16.86 -2.40 -18.42
N ASP A 37 16.89 -3.67 -17.95
CA ASP A 37 16.89 -4.14 -16.56
C ASP A 37 15.97 -3.33 -15.61
N ARG A 38 14.78 -3.00 -16.12
CA ARG A 38 13.73 -2.27 -15.39
C ARG A 38 12.54 -3.17 -15.11
N GLU A 39 11.88 -2.91 -14.00
CA GLU A 39 10.61 -3.55 -13.64
C GLU A 39 9.44 -2.87 -14.37
N VAL A 40 8.48 -3.68 -14.82
CA VAL A 40 7.30 -3.26 -15.57
C VAL A 40 6.08 -4.08 -15.14
N ALA A 41 4.89 -3.51 -15.28
CA ALA A 41 3.66 -4.27 -15.26
C ALA A 41 3.34 -4.74 -16.68
N VAL A 42 2.93 -5.99 -16.84
CA VAL A 42 2.52 -6.56 -18.13
C VAL A 42 1.09 -7.06 -18.03
N LYS A 43 0.21 -6.47 -18.83
CA LYS A 43 -1.21 -6.81 -18.89
C LYS A 43 -1.50 -7.65 -20.13
N VAL A 44 -1.76 -8.93 -19.92
CA VAL A 44 -1.99 -9.94 -20.97
C VAL A 44 -3.49 -10.15 -21.12
N MET A 45 -4.00 -10.09 -22.36
CA MET A 45 -5.42 -10.33 -22.67
C MET A 45 -5.76 -11.82 -22.59
N ASP A 46 -7.03 -12.17 -22.39
CA ASP A 46 -7.45 -13.58 -22.50
C ASP A 46 -7.23 -14.10 -23.94
N PRO A 47 -6.63 -15.30 -24.13
CA PRO A 47 -6.38 -15.89 -25.45
C PRO A 47 -7.61 -16.00 -26.36
N GLN A 48 -8.82 -16.18 -25.82
CA GLN A 48 -10.04 -16.28 -26.62
C GLN A 48 -10.40 -14.94 -27.29
N LEU A 49 -10.16 -13.82 -26.58
CA LEU A 49 -10.29 -12.48 -27.17
C LEU A 49 -9.14 -12.20 -28.13
N ALA A 50 -7.92 -12.61 -27.78
CA ALA A 50 -6.72 -12.38 -28.55
C ALA A 50 -6.76 -12.98 -29.97
N GLN A 51 -7.47 -14.08 -30.20
CA GLN A 51 -7.61 -14.67 -31.54
C GLN A 51 -8.54 -13.87 -32.49
N GLU A 52 -9.35 -12.93 -32.00
CA GLU A 52 -10.17 -12.07 -32.86
C GLU A 52 -9.32 -11.02 -33.60
N SER A 53 -9.16 -11.19 -34.92
CA SER A 53 -8.39 -10.24 -35.75
C SER A 53 -8.94 -8.80 -35.78
N LYS A 54 -10.25 -8.62 -35.53
CA LYS A 54 -10.87 -7.30 -35.33
C LYS A 54 -10.47 -6.69 -33.98
N PHE A 55 -10.47 -7.49 -32.91
CA PHE A 55 -10.03 -7.06 -31.58
C PHE A 55 -8.55 -6.65 -31.61
N ARG A 56 -7.65 -7.50 -32.12
CA ARG A 56 -6.19 -7.20 -32.22
C ARG A 56 -5.92 -5.84 -32.86
N LYS A 57 -6.45 -5.60 -34.07
CA LYS A 57 -6.24 -4.33 -34.79
C LYS A 57 -6.80 -3.11 -34.08
N ARG A 58 -7.88 -3.28 -33.30
CA ARG A 58 -8.46 -2.20 -32.48
C ARG A 58 -7.63 -1.96 -31.23
N PHE A 59 -7.26 -3.02 -30.53
CA PHE A 59 -6.41 -3.00 -29.34
C PHE A 59 -5.07 -2.32 -29.64
N GLU A 60 -4.37 -2.72 -30.71
CA GLU A 60 -3.12 -2.07 -31.15
C GLU A 60 -3.30 -0.57 -31.43
N ARG A 61 -4.41 -0.18 -32.09
CA ARG A 61 -4.67 1.23 -32.41
C ARG A 61 -4.96 2.05 -31.16
N GLU A 62 -5.77 1.52 -30.23
CA GLU A 62 -6.14 2.22 -28.99
C GLU A 62 -4.94 2.24 -28.00
N ALA A 63 -4.14 1.17 -27.92
CA ALA A 63 -2.90 1.11 -27.14
C ALA A 63 -1.84 2.11 -27.63
N ARG A 64 -1.62 2.21 -28.95
CA ARG A 64 -0.72 3.22 -29.56
C ARG A 64 -1.20 4.66 -29.36
N ALA A 65 -2.49 4.87 -29.09
CA ALA A 65 -2.99 6.18 -28.70
C ALA A 65 -2.64 6.48 -27.23
N VAL A 66 -2.89 5.52 -26.31
CA VAL A 66 -2.55 5.67 -24.88
C VAL A 66 -1.04 5.88 -24.68
N ALA A 67 -0.19 5.17 -25.44
CA ALA A 67 1.27 5.32 -25.41
C ALA A 67 1.81 6.69 -25.86
N ARG A 68 0.95 7.62 -26.33
CA ARG A 68 1.31 9.02 -26.60
C ARG A 68 1.06 9.94 -25.40
N LEU A 69 0.28 9.49 -24.41
CA LEU A 69 0.02 10.24 -23.19
C LEU A 69 1.14 9.97 -22.19
N ASN A 70 1.86 11.03 -21.80
CA ASN A 70 2.85 11.00 -20.73
C ASN A 70 2.52 12.13 -19.76
N HIS A 71 2.13 11.78 -18.53
CA HIS A 71 1.81 12.74 -17.47
C HIS A 71 2.05 12.09 -16.10
N PRO A 72 2.50 12.83 -15.06
CA PRO A 72 2.74 12.25 -13.73
C PRO A 72 1.53 11.53 -13.11
N THR A 73 0.30 11.99 -13.38
CA THR A 73 -0.94 11.36 -12.89
C THR A 73 -1.50 10.26 -13.82
N LEU A 74 -0.76 9.84 -14.85
CA LEU A 74 -1.08 8.69 -15.69
C LEU A 74 -0.10 7.54 -15.44
N VAL A 75 -0.55 6.30 -15.61
CA VAL A 75 0.34 5.15 -15.77
C VAL A 75 0.86 5.15 -17.20
N ASN A 76 2.19 5.27 -17.36
CA ASN A 76 2.79 5.32 -18.69
C ASN A 76 2.75 3.94 -19.36
N VAL A 77 2.33 3.89 -20.63
CA VAL A 77 2.47 2.70 -21.49
C VAL A 77 3.81 2.78 -22.19
N PHE A 78 4.62 1.73 -22.08
CA PHE A 78 5.97 1.65 -22.63
C PHE A 78 6.06 0.86 -23.93
N ASP A 79 5.24 -0.19 -24.09
CA ASP A 79 5.31 -1.08 -25.24
C ASP A 79 4.01 -1.89 -25.42
N GLN A 80 3.83 -2.51 -26.58
CA GLN A 80 2.69 -3.38 -26.88
C GLN A 80 3.09 -4.48 -27.87
N GLY A 81 2.84 -5.74 -27.52
CA GLY A 81 3.37 -6.90 -28.25
C GLY A 81 2.35 -8.02 -28.44
N VAL A 82 2.73 -9.01 -29.27
CA VAL A 82 1.97 -10.24 -29.46
C VAL A 82 2.91 -11.44 -29.61
N ASP A 83 2.87 -12.35 -28.64
CA ASP A 83 3.68 -13.58 -28.65
C ASP A 83 2.76 -14.81 -28.66
N GLY A 84 2.76 -15.55 -29.77
CA GLY A 84 1.81 -16.64 -30.01
C GLY A 84 0.35 -16.17 -29.92
N ASP A 85 -0.39 -16.75 -28.97
CA ASP A 85 -1.77 -16.38 -28.63
C ASP A 85 -1.88 -15.21 -27.63
N TYR A 86 -0.78 -14.74 -27.03
CA TYR A 86 -0.77 -13.69 -26.02
C TYR A 86 -0.67 -12.30 -26.63
N VAL A 87 -1.75 -11.54 -26.59
CA VAL A 87 -1.73 -10.08 -26.84
C VAL A 87 -1.49 -9.36 -25.52
N PHE A 88 -0.48 -8.48 -25.45
CA PHE A 88 -0.09 -7.85 -24.18
C PHE A 88 0.29 -6.36 -24.30
N LEU A 89 0.12 -5.66 -23.18
CA LEU A 89 0.51 -4.26 -22.97
C LEU A 89 1.58 -4.20 -21.87
N VAL A 90 2.63 -3.40 -22.09
CA VAL A 90 3.71 -3.17 -21.12
C VAL A 90 3.61 -1.74 -20.60
N MET A 91 3.57 -1.58 -19.29
CA MET A 91 3.30 -0.32 -18.62
C MET A 91 4.13 -0.13 -17.35
N GLU A 92 4.13 1.10 -16.84
CA GLU A 92 4.75 1.49 -15.58
C GLU A 92 4.23 0.64 -14.41
N LEU A 93 5.14 0.02 -13.66
CA LEU A 93 4.80 -0.71 -12.44
C LEU A 93 4.54 0.29 -11.31
N VAL A 94 3.29 0.37 -10.83
CA VAL A 94 2.92 1.17 -9.66
C VAL A 94 2.82 0.26 -8.44
N THR A 95 3.84 0.34 -7.59
CA THR A 95 4.14 -0.53 -6.44
C THR A 95 3.16 -0.44 -5.27
N GLY A 96 2.59 0.73 -5.01
CA GLY A 96 1.78 0.99 -3.81
C GLY A 96 0.37 0.40 -3.82
N GLY A 97 -0.14 -0.08 -4.98
CA GLY A 97 -1.45 -0.72 -5.08
C GLY A 97 -2.58 0.17 -5.58
N SER A 98 -3.82 -0.26 -5.35
CA SER A 98 -5.03 0.40 -5.88
C SER A 98 -5.81 1.21 -4.84
N LEU A 99 -6.55 2.21 -5.31
CA LEU A 99 -7.51 2.99 -4.53
C LEU A 99 -8.67 2.10 -4.02
N ARG A 100 -9.03 1.04 -4.75
CA ARG A 100 -9.94 -0.02 -4.27
C ARG A 100 -9.46 -0.63 -2.96
N GLU A 101 -8.18 -1.01 -2.90
CA GLU A 101 -7.59 -1.64 -1.71
C GLU A 101 -7.47 -0.65 -0.56
N LEU A 102 -7.16 0.62 -0.84
CA LEU A 102 -7.15 1.67 0.18
C LEU A 102 -8.54 1.92 0.78
N LEU A 103 -9.59 1.99 -0.05
CA LEU A 103 -10.98 2.12 0.43
C LEU A 103 -11.43 0.88 1.22
N ALA A 104 -11.00 -0.32 0.82
CA ALA A 104 -11.28 -1.55 1.56
C ALA A 104 -10.51 -1.65 2.90
N GLU A 105 -9.33 -1.03 3.01
CA GLU A 105 -8.54 -0.95 4.24
C GLU A 105 -9.05 0.12 5.21
N ARG A 106 -9.42 1.30 4.72
CA ARG A 106 -9.65 2.52 5.54
C ARG A 106 -11.08 3.05 5.53
N GLY A 107 -11.94 2.56 4.64
CA GLY A 107 -13.31 3.06 4.50
C GLY A 107 -13.39 4.45 3.83
N PRO A 108 -14.42 5.26 4.13
CA PRO A 108 -14.61 6.58 3.53
C PRO A 108 -13.45 7.55 3.83
N MET A 109 -13.17 8.42 2.86
CA MET A 109 -12.15 9.45 2.97
C MET A 109 -12.73 10.79 3.44
N PRO A 110 -12.02 11.52 4.32
CA PRO A 110 -12.42 12.88 4.67
C PRO A 110 -12.37 13.81 3.43
N PRO A 111 -13.14 14.91 3.41
CA PRO A 111 -13.30 15.80 2.26
C PRO A 111 -11.99 16.21 1.55
N HIS A 112 -10.92 16.50 2.29
CA HIS A 112 -9.62 16.89 1.73
C HIS A 112 -8.90 15.74 1.02
N ALA A 113 -9.00 14.52 1.54
CA ALA A 113 -8.39 13.33 0.94
C ALA A 113 -9.12 12.91 -0.34
N ALA A 114 -10.46 12.89 -0.30
CA ALA A 114 -11.29 12.65 -1.49
C ALA A 114 -11.01 13.67 -2.60
N VAL A 115 -10.89 14.96 -2.25
CA VAL A 115 -10.51 16.03 -3.20
C VAL A 115 -9.10 15.82 -3.77
N SER A 116 -8.11 15.40 -2.97
CA SER A 116 -6.74 15.15 -3.47
C SER A 116 -6.66 13.99 -4.47
N VAL A 117 -7.43 12.91 -4.23
CA VAL A 117 -7.62 11.82 -5.20
C VAL A 117 -8.26 12.35 -6.49
N MET A 118 -9.38 13.08 -6.37
CA MET A 118 -10.11 13.59 -7.54
C MET A 118 -9.31 14.60 -8.35
N ARG A 119 -8.50 15.47 -7.71
CA ARG A 119 -7.53 16.36 -8.39
C ARG A 119 -6.65 15.58 -9.36
N SER A 120 -6.06 14.48 -8.91
CA SER A 120 -5.16 13.65 -9.71
C SER A 120 -5.89 12.93 -10.86
N VAL A 121 -7.06 12.33 -10.56
CA VAL A 121 -7.90 11.63 -11.56
C VAL A 121 -8.47 12.59 -12.62
N LEU A 122 -8.90 13.79 -12.23
CA LEU A 122 -9.46 14.78 -13.15
C LEU A 122 -8.36 15.47 -13.97
N THR A 123 -7.15 15.63 -13.43
CA THR A 123 -5.98 16.06 -14.22
C THR A 123 -5.61 15.01 -15.27
N ALA A 124 -5.63 13.72 -14.91
CA ALA A 124 -5.43 12.62 -15.85
C ALA A 124 -6.50 12.59 -16.96
N LEU A 125 -7.76 12.81 -16.61
CA LEU A 125 -8.86 12.92 -17.57
C LEU A 125 -8.76 14.18 -18.45
N ALA A 126 -8.35 15.33 -17.92
CA ALA A 126 -8.13 16.54 -18.72
C ALA A 126 -7.12 16.30 -19.85
N VAL A 127 -5.95 15.75 -19.52
CA VAL A 127 -4.89 15.39 -20.49
C VAL A 127 -5.37 14.39 -21.54
N ALA A 128 -6.23 13.43 -21.17
CA ALA A 128 -6.82 12.49 -22.13
C ALA A 128 -7.83 13.19 -23.07
N HIS A 129 -8.77 13.95 -22.51
CA HIS A 129 -9.82 14.63 -23.25
C HIS A 129 -9.27 15.70 -24.22
N GLU A 130 -8.19 16.40 -23.86
CA GLU A 130 -7.48 17.33 -24.76
C GLU A 130 -6.96 16.65 -26.05
N THR A 131 -6.76 15.32 -26.02
CA THR A 131 -6.40 14.51 -27.22
C THR A 131 -7.59 13.81 -27.88
N GLY A 132 -8.82 14.06 -27.42
CA GLY A 132 -10.04 13.38 -27.85
C GLY A 132 -10.16 11.93 -27.32
N MET A 133 -9.42 11.58 -26.25
CA MET A 133 -9.44 10.24 -25.67
C MET A 133 -10.39 10.14 -24.47
N ILE A 134 -11.27 9.14 -24.53
CA ILE A 134 -12.25 8.81 -23.48
C ILE A 134 -11.76 7.54 -22.77
N HIS A 135 -11.70 7.57 -21.44
CA HIS A 135 -11.25 6.49 -20.57
C HIS A 135 -12.26 5.34 -20.49
N ARG A 136 -13.57 5.64 -20.44
CA ARG A 136 -14.71 4.70 -20.44
C ARG A 136 -14.83 3.76 -19.22
N ASP A 137 -13.82 3.67 -18.37
CA ASP A 137 -13.75 2.71 -17.23
C ASP A 137 -13.20 3.33 -15.93
N ILE A 138 -13.67 4.53 -15.54
CA ILE A 138 -13.25 5.16 -14.27
C ILE A 138 -13.87 4.44 -13.07
N LYS A 139 -13.02 3.90 -12.18
CA LYS A 139 -13.37 3.20 -10.93
C LYS A 139 -12.14 3.09 -10.01
N PRO A 140 -12.29 2.87 -8.68
CA PRO A 140 -11.16 2.76 -7.74
C PRO A 140 -10.13 1.68 -8.11
N ASP A 141 -10.56 0.62 -8.78
CA ASP A 141 -9.72 -0.49 -9.20
C ASP A 141 -8.70 -0.08 -10.29
N ASN A 142 -9.02 0.97 -11.07
CA ASN A 142 -8.20 1.54 -12.13
C ASN A 142 -7.43 2.81 -11.69
N VAL A 143 -7.54 3.21 -10.41
CA VAL A 143 -6.76 4.31 -9.85
C VAL A 143 -5.71 3.72 -8.92
N LEU A 144 -4.43 3.90 -9.27
CA LEU A 144 -3.29 3.35 -8.56
C LEU A 144 -2.58 4.42 -7.71
N ILE A 145 -1.86 3.98 -6.68
CA ILE A 145 -1.15 4.82 -5.73
C ILE A 145 0.30 4.38 -5.71
N SER A 146 1.23 5.31 -5.95
CA SER A 146 2.67 5.09 -5.78
C SER A 146 3.08 5.30 -4.33
N ASP A 147 4.02 4.47 -3.89
CA ASP A 147 4.84 4.60 -2.68
C ASP A 147 5.61 5.93 -2.57
N ARG A 148 5.93 6.59 -3.69
CA ARG A 148 6.67 7.86 -3.73
C ARG A 148 5.92 8.94 -2.95
N SER A 149 6.46 9.34 -1.80
CA SER A 149 5.96 10.38 -0.88
C SER A 149 5.92 11.79 -1.49
N THR A 150 5.05 11.98 -2.49
CA THR A 150 4.87 13.21 -3.27
C THR A 150 3.37 13.52 -3.41
N ARG A 151 2.99 14.79 -3.61
CA ARG A 151 1.56 15.17 -3.72
C ARG A 151 0.85 14.57 -4.96
N ASN A 152 1.60 14.14 -5.96
CA ASN A 152 1.07 13.59 -7.22
C ASN A 152 1.28 12.06 -7.28
N ASN A 153 1.17 11.36 -6.15
CA ASN A 153 1.38 9.91 -6.10
C ASN A 153 0.19 9.07 -6.58
N VAL A 154 -0.95 9.68 -6.93
CA VAL A 154 -2.10 9.00 -7.54
C VAL A 154 -1.99 9.01 -9.06
N LYS A 155 -2.13 7.83 -9.67
CA LYS A 155 -2.06 7.61 -11.13
C LYS A 155 -3.32 6.92 -11.64
N LEU A 156 -3.87 7.41 -12.75
CA LEU A 156 -4.95 6.73 -13.47
C LEU A 156 -4.36 5.71 -14.44
N ALA A 157 -4.90 4.49 -14.39
CA ALA A 157 -4.50 3.33 -15.20
C ALA A 157 -5.70 2.82 -16.01
N ASP A 158 -5.46 1.91 -16.97
CA ASP A 158 -6.51 1.12 -17.60
C ASP A 158 -7.63 1.91 -18.31
N PHE A 159 -7.21 2.78 -19.23
CA PHE A 159 -8.05 3.25 -20.34
C PHE A 159 -8.76 2.06 -21.00
N GLY A 160 -10.04 2.23 -21.36
CA GLY A 160 -10.99 1.16 -21.67
C GLY A 160 -10.82 0.42 -23.00
N LEU A 161 -9.59 0.02 -23.36
CA LEU A 161 -9.17 -0.69 -24.58
C LEU A 161 -10.05 -1.90 -24.95
N VAL A 162 -10.68 -2.54 -23.96
CA VAL A 162 -11.47 -3.78 -24.12
C VAL A 162 -12.99 -3.52 -24.06
N ARG A 163 -13.46 -2.51 -23.32
CA ARG A 163 -14.91 -2.23 -23.21
C ARG A 163 -15.51 -1.72 -24.53
N ALA A 164 -14.66 -1.22 -25.41
CA ALA A 164 -14.99 -0.70 -26.73
C ALA A 164 -15.59 -1.75 -27.70
N ILE A 165 -15.46 -3.06 -27.42
CA ILE A 165 -15.97 -4.14 -28.28
C ILE A 165 -17.51 -4.15 -28.32
N ASN A 166 -18.17 -3.87 -27.20
CA ASN A 166 -19.63 -4.07 -27.06
C ASN A 166 -20.48 -3.03 -27.81
N THR A 167 -19.95 -1.85 -28.15
CA THR A 167 -20.67 -0.85 -28.96
C THR A 167 -20.73 -1.21 -30.45
N THR A 168 -19.79 -2.01 -30.94
CA THR A 168 -19.72 -2.46 -32.36
C THR A 168 -20.71 -3.59 -32.73
N ARG A 169 -21.86 -3.68 -32.04
CA ARG A 169 -23.02 -4.47 -32.48
C ARG A 169 -23.89 -3.76 -33.53
N HIS A 170 -23.59 -2.51 -33.86
CA HIS A 170 -24.43 -1.69 -34.74
C HIS A 170 -24.13 -1.77 -36.24
N ASP A 171 -23.05 -2.45 -36.65
CA ASP A 171 -22.57 -2.53 -38.04
C ASP A 171 -23.37 -3.53 -38.93
N THR A 172 -24.70 -3.62 -38.80
CA THR A 172 -25.53 -4.51 -39.63
C THR A 172 -26.97 -3.99 -39.84
N PHE A 173 -27.19 -3.33 -40.98
CA PHE A 173 -28.48 -3.00 -41.62
C PHE A 173 -29.62 -2.32 -40.80
N PRO A 174 -30.04 -1.09 -41.16
CA PRO A 174 -31.25 -0.49 -40.60
C PRO A 174 -32.50 -1.16 -41.20
N GLY A 175 -33.29 -1.86 -40.36
CA GLY A 175 -34.63 -2.31 -40.77
C GLY A 175 -35.21 -3.54 -40.07
N VAL A 176 -34.40 -4.36 -39.37
CA VAL A 176 -34.89 -5.60 -38.76
C VAL A 176 -34.75 -5.57 -37.23
N ARG A 177 -35.88 -5.51 -36.53
CA ARG A 177 -35.96 -5.88 -35.11
C ARG A 177 -36.06 -7.40 -35.02
N THR A 178 -34.94 -8.09 -34.78
CA THR A 178 -34.96 -9.49 -34.35
C THR A 178 -35.02 -9.56 -32.83
N ASP A 179 -36.11 -10.11 -32.29
CA ASP A 179 -36.32 -10.31 -30.84
C ASP A 179 -35.46 -11.48 -30.30
N THR A 180 -34.14 -11.35 -30.36
CA THR A 180 -33.19 -12.33 -29.80
C THR A 180 -32.52 -11.76 -28.56
N ARG A 181 -33.03 -12.16 -27.38
CA ARG A 181 -32.36 -11.98 -26.07
C ARG A 181 -31.14 -12.91 -25.95
N SER A 182 -30.16 -12.71 -26.81
CA SER A 182 -28.87 -13.39 -26.75
C SER A 182 -27.94 -12.64 -25.78
N ALA A 183 -28.25 -12.77 -24.49
CA ALA A 183 -27.25 -12.57 -23.45
C ALA A 183 -26.04 -13.47 -23.78
N ALA A 184 -24.82 -12.95 -23.66
CA ALA A 184 -23.63 -13.71 -23.99
C ALA A 184 -23.51 -14.88 -22.99
N PRO A 185 -23.52 -16.15 -23.43
CA PRO A 185 -23.26 -17.26 -22.51
C PRO A 185 -21.87 -17.04 -21.91
N ASN A 186 -21.78 -17.14 -20.58
CA ASN A 186 -20.56 -16.96 -19.79
C ASN A 186 -20.05 -15.51 -19.64
N GLY A 187 -20.83 -14.49 -20.03
CA GLY A 187 -20.46 -13.07 -19.89
C GLY A 187 -20.43 -12.56 -18.44
N GLN A 188 -19.39 -12.88 -17.68
CA GLN A 188 -19.28 -12.61 -16.24
C GLN A 188 -18.98 -11.13 -15.90
N VAL A 189 -19.97 -10.24 -16.04
CA VAL A 189 -19.87 -8.80 -15.70
C VAL A 189 -19.96 -8.58 -14.17
N ILE A 190 -18.97 -9.09 -13.43
CA ILE A 190 -18.84 -8.89 -11.99
C ILE A 190 -18.03 -7.61 -11.69
N GLY A 191 -18.47 -6.83 -10.70
CA GLY A 191 -17.77 -5.66 -10.17
C GLY A 191 -17.99 -4.33 -10.92
N THR A 192 -17.79 -4.30 -12.24
CA THR A 192 -17.69 -3.02 -13.00
C THR A 192 -19.04 -2.28 -13.20
N ALA A 193 -20.17 -2.88 -12.83
CA ALA A 193 -21.50 -2.32 -13.09
C ALA A 193 -21.82 -1.01 -12.33
N GLY A 194 -21.13 -0.68 -11.23
CA GLY A 194 -21.45 0.46 -10.36
C GLY A 194 -21.22 1.85 -10.98
N TYR A 195 -20.12 2.02 -11.74
CA TYR A 195 -19.63 3.32 -12.22
C TYR A 195 -20.15 3.73 -13.60
N LEU A 196 -20.64 2.75 -14.37
CA LEU A 196 -21.27 2.90 -15.69
C LEU A 196 -22.13 4.18 -15.77
N SER A 197 -22.02 4.95 -16.85
CA SER A 197 -22.92 6.10 -17.08
C SER A 197 -24.26 5.69 -17.72
N PRO A 198 -25.31 6.54 -17.67
CA PRO A 198 -26.62 6.23 -18.26
C PRO A 198 -26.53 5.88 -19.75
N GLU A 199 -25.77 6.64 -20.53
CA GLU A 199 -25.56 6.39 -21.96
C GLU A 199 -24.81 5.06 -22.22
N GLN A 200 -23.84 4.69 -21.39
CA GLN A 200 -23.19 3.37 -21.45
C GLN A 200 -24.15 2.21 -21.14
N VAL A 201 -25.23 2.43 -20.39
CA VAL A 201 -26.27 1.42 -20.14
C VAL A 201 -27.27 1.33 -21.30
N ARG A 202 -27.61 2.45 -21.94
CA ARG A 202 -28.48 2.48 -23.12
C ARG A 202 -27.78 1.98 -24.40
N GLY A 203 -26.45 1.97 -24.42
CA GLY A 203 -25.66 1.67 -25.62
C GLY A 203 -25.58 2.85 -26.59
N GLU A 204 -25.74 4.07 -26.09
CA GLU A 204 -25.60 5.33 -26.82
C GLU A 204 -24.11 5.64 -27.07
N ASP A 205 -23.82 6.56 -28.00
CA ASP A 205 -22.46 7.04 -28.24
C ASP A 205 -21.90 7.75 -26.99
N LEU A 206 -20.60 7.55 -26.75
CA LEU A 206 -19.92 8.04 -25.54
C LEU A 206 -19.08 9.27 -25.85
N ASP A 207 -19.19 10.28 -24.99
CA ASP A 207 -18.34 11.48 -24.99
C ASP A 207 -17.53 11.59 -23.66
N GLU A 208 -16.77 12.65 -23.54
CA GLU A 208 -15.95 13.02 -22.36
C GLU A 208 -16.78 13.08 -21.06
N ARG A 209 -18.11 13.25 -21.17
CA ARG A 209 -19.04 13.38 -20.05
C ARG A 209 -19.46 12.04 -19.46
N SER A 210 -19.22 10.92 -20.16
CA SER A 210 -19.34 9.58 -19.58
C SER A 210 -18.30 9.33 -18.49
N ASP A 211 -17.08 9.84 -18.67
CA ASP A 211 -16.05 9.79 -17.64
C ASP A 211 -16.29 10.81 -16.53
N VAL A 212 -16.81 12.00 -16.84
CA VAL A 212 -17.30 12.95 -15.81
C VAL A 212 -18.36 12.31 -14.90
N TYR A 213 -19.32 11.57 -15.47
CA TYR A 213 -20.32 10.85 -14.68
C TYR A 213 -19.66 9.80 -13.78
N SER A 214 -18.80 8.96 -14.35
CA SER A 214 -18.11 7.89 -13.63
C SER A 214 -17.19 8.44 -12.52
N ALA A 215 -16.54 9.57 -12.77
CA ALA A 215 -15.78 10.34 -11.79
C ALA A 215 -16.66 10.97 -10.69
N GLY A 216 -17.91 11.35 -11.00
CA GLY A 216 -18.92 11.75 -10.02
C GLY A 216 -19.33 10.62 -9.08
N ILE A 217 -19.50 9.39 -9.61
CA ILE A 217 -19.73 8.18 -8.81
C ILE A 217 -18.51 7.86 -7.93
N LEU A 218 -17.30 8.01 -8.47
CA LEU A 218 -16.06 7.85 -7.70
C LEU A 218 -15.96 8.84 -6.53
N LEU A 219 -16.28 10.12 -6.75
CA LEU A 219 -16.30 11.12 -5.67
C LEU A 219 -17.37 10.82 -4.60
N TYR A 220 -18.54 10.30 -4.99
CA TYR A 220 -19.55 9.85 -4.03
C TYR A 220 -19.02 8.69 -3.16
N GLU A 221 -18.41 7.66 -3.77
CA GLU A 221 -17.87 6.50 -3.05
C GLU A 221 -16.68 6.89 -2.18
N LEU A 222 -15.79 7.78 -2.64
CA LEU A 222 -14.69 8.31 -1.85
C LEU A 222 -15.18 9.00 -0.57
N LEU A 223 -16.28 9.75 -0.63
CA LEU A 223 -16.83 10.47 0.52
C LEU A 223 -17.66 9.58 1.46
N THR A 224 -18.37 8.58 0.93
CA THR A 224 -19.37 7.80 1.69
C THR A 224 -18.95 6.37 2.03
N GLY A 225 -17.95 5.82 1.34
CA GLY A 225 -17.55 4.41 1.42
C GLY A 225 -18.51 3.45 0.70
N GLU A 226 -19.56 3.95 0.04
CA GLU A 226 -20.59 3.15 -0.60
C GLU A 226 -20.84 3.57 -2.06
N LEU A 227 -21.44 2.68 -2.85
CA LEU A 227 -21.97 3.03 -4.18
C LEU A 227 -23.40 3.60 -4.06
N PRO A 228 -23.78 4.61 -4.86
CA PRO A 228 -25.08 5.28 -4.76
C PRO A 228 -26.25 4.42 -5.23
N PHE A 229 -25.97 3.33 -5.97
CA PHE A 229 -26.96 2.39 -6.46
C PHE A 229 -26.56 0.96 -6.08
N ARG A 230 -27.53 0.20 -5.54
CA ARG A 230 -27.43 -1.22 -5.24
C ARG A 230 -28.70 -1.91 -5.70
N GLY A 231 -28.59 -2.82 -6.68
CA GLY A 231 -29.67 -3.67 -7.16
C GLY A 231 -29.45 -5.14 -6.78
N THR A 232 -30.42 -5.99 -7.08
CA THR A 232 -30.37 -7.44 -6.85
C THR A 232 -29.36 -8.18 -7.73
N SER A 233 -29.01 -7.61 -8.88
CA SER A 233 -27.98 -8.09 -9.80
C SER A 233 -27.12 -6.93 -10.32
N PRO A 234 -25.98 -7.20 -11.00
CA PRO A 234 -25.21 -6.16 -11.68
C PRO A 234 -26.02 -5.42 -12.75
N GLU A 235 -26.94 -6.11 -13.43
CA GLU A 235 -27.83 -5.50 -14.45
C GLU A 235 -28.89 -4.60 -13.80
N ASP A 236 -29.54 -5.04 -12.72
CA ASP A 236 -30.48 -4.20 -11.95
C ASP A 236 -29.77 -2.93 -11.44
N THR A 237 -28.59 -3.12 -10.84
CA THR A 237 -27.72 -2.03 -10.36
C THR A 237 -27.39 -1.06 -11.49
N ALA A 238 -27.21 -1.58 -12.71
CA ALA A 238 -26.92 -0.75 -13.87
C ALA A 238 -28.14 0.03 -14.38
N MET A 239 -29.35 -0.53 -14.32
CA MET A 239 -30.58 0.13 -14.77
C MET A 239 -31.04 1.25 -13.84
N LEU A 240 -30.75 1.16 -12.53
CA LEU A 240 -31.21 2.14 -11.52
C LEU A 240 -30.89 3.60 -11.87
N ARG A 241 -29.75 3.88 -12.52
CA ARG A 241 -29.32 5.25 -12.88
C ARG A 241 -30.05 5.88 -14.06
N LEU A 242 -30.88 5.13 -14.78
CA LEU A 242 -31.73 5.69 -15.83
C LEU A 242 -32.85 6.53 -15.20
N ASP A 243 -33.42 6.03 -14.10
CA ASP A 243 -34.62 6.58 -13.46
C ASP A 243 -34.35 7.27 -12.11
N ARG A 244 -33.21 7.01 -11.46
CA ARG A 244 -32.82 7.60 -10.16
C ARG A 244 -31.58 8.48 -10.27
N ASP A 245 -31.63 9.61 -9.57
CA ASP A 245 -30.48 10.48 -9.37
C ASP A 245 -29.60 9.97 -8.20
N VAL A 246 -28.33 10.38 -8.19
CA VAL A 246 -27.39 10.07 -7.10
C VAL A 246 -27.76 10.89 -5.86
N PRO A 247 -27.88 10.28 -4.67
CA PRO A 247 -28.17 11.01 -3.43
C PRO A 247 -26.98 11.90 -3.00
N SER A 248 -27.27 12.95 -2.23
CA SER A 248 -26.24 13.82 -1.65
C SER A 248 -25.39 13.05 -0.61
N PRO A 249 -24.05 12.97 -0.76
CA PRO A 249 -23.15 12.39 0.25
C PRO A 249 -23.41 12.83 1.69
N SER A 250 -23.73 14.12 1.92
CA SER A 250 -24.04 14.68 3.26
C SER A 250 -25.27 14.08 3.95
N ARG A 251 -26.10 13.31 3.24
CA ARG A 251 -27.25 12.55 3.80
C ARG A 251 -26.87 11.13 4.23
N ILE A 252 -25.67 10.68 3.88
CA ILE A 252 -25.17 9.31 4.12
C ILE A 252 -24.16 9.32 5.26
N ILE A 253 -23.31 10.36 5.32
CA ILE A 253 -22.29 10.54 6.34
C ILE A 253 -22.15 12.02 6.71
N GLU A 254 -22.02 12.29 8.00
CA GLU A 254 -21.84 13.65 8.52
C GLU A 254 -20.46 14.23 8.15
N GLY A 255 -20.33 15.56 8.20
CA GLY A 255 -19.06 16.26 7.95
C GLY A 255 -18.73 16.52 6.47
N VAL A 256 -19.50 15.99 5.51
CA VAL A 256 -19.35 16.37 4.09
C VAL A 256 -19.94 17.77 3.84
N PRO A 257 -19.16 18.74 3.34
CA PRO A 257 -19.67 20.08 3.07
C PRO A 257 -20.68 20.09 1.91
N PRO A 258 -21.81 20.84 1.99
CA PRO A 258 -22.85 20.85 0.95
C PRO A 258 -22.38 21.20 -0.48
N SER A 259 -21.24 21.88 -0.63
CA SER A 259 -20.69 22.13 -1.97
C SER A 259 -20.04 20.90 -2.63
N LEU A 260 -19.69 19.85 -1.88
CA LEU A 260 -19.29 18.58 -2.48
C LEU A 260 -20.53 17.79 -2.99
N ASP A 261 -21.68 17.92 -2.32
CA ASP A 261 -22.95 17.39 -2.86
C ASP A 261 -23.27 18.01 -4.22
N VAL A 262 -23.03 19.31 -4.40
CA VAL A 262 -23.23 20.02 -5.68
C VAL A 262 -22.27 19.50 -6.77
N LEU A 263 -21.02 19.21 -6.43
CA LEU A 263 -20.06 18.63 -7.38
C LEU A 263 -20.49 17.23 -7.82
N VAL A 264 -20.85 16.36 -6.87
CA VAL A 264 -21.37 15.01 -7.17
C VAL A 264 -22.63 15.10 -8.02
N ALA A 265 -23.65 15.84 -7.57
CA ALA A 265 -24.94 15.93 -8.25
C ALA A 265 -24.84 16.52 -9.67
N ARG A 266 -23.92 17.48 -9.92
CA ARG A 266 -23.66 17.97 -11.27
C ARG A 266 -22.91 16.93 -12.11
N ALA A 267 -21.82 16.35 -11.60
CA ALA A 267 -21.03 15.37 -12.34
C ALA A 267 -21.86 14.14 -12.75
N SER A 268 -22.64 13.60 -11.82
CA SER A 268 -23.50 12.42 -12.04
C SER A 268 -24.93 12.77 -12.47
N HIS A 269 -25.18 13.93 -13.08
CA HIS A 269 -26.49 14.27 -13.60
C HIS A 269 -26.87 13.33 -14.77
N ARG A 270 -28.13 12.86 -14.83
CA ARG A 270 -28.53 11.84 -15.82
C ARG A 270 -28.41 12.28 -17.27
N ASP A 271 -28.97 13.45 -17.60
CA ASP A 271 -28.75 14.16 -18.87
C ASP A 271 -27.31 14.68 -18.95
N PRO A 272 -26.49 14.26 -19.95
CA PRO A 272 -25.10 14.69 -20.11
C PRO A 272 -24.91 16.20 -20.27
N SER A 273 -25.86 16.91 -20.91
CA SER A 273 -25.72 18.34 -21.23
C SER A 273 -25.66 19.25 -19.99
N ARG A 274 -26.06 18.72 -18.84
CA ARG A 274 -26.06 19.41 -17.53
C ARG A 274 -24.87 19.06 -16.64
N ARG A 275 -24.03 18.11 -17.06
CA ARG A 275 -22.80 17.74 -16.33
C ARG A 275 -21.74 18.83 -16.44
N PHE A 276 -20.53 18.57 -15.97
CA PHE A 276 -19.36 19.28 -16.47
C PHE A 276 -19.10 18.85 -17.92
N ALA A 277 -18.65 19.77 -18.77
CA ALA A 277 -18.44 19.51 -20.19
C ALA A 277 -17.40 18.41 -20.43
N ASN A 278 -16.35 18.37 -19.60
CA ASN A 278 -15.29 17.37 -19.60
C ASN A 278 -14.48 17.39 -18.29
N GLY A 279 -13.39 16.61 -18.26
CA GLY A 279 -12.49 16.51 -17.10
C GLY A 279 -11.89 17.85 -16.65
N THR A 280 -11.59 18.77 -17.58
CA THR A 280 -10.99 20.08 -17.27
C THR A 280 -11.96 21.00 -16.53
N GLU A 281 -13.22 21.11 -16.99
CA GLU A 281 -14.23 21.91 -16.28
C GLU A 281 -14.55 21.33 -14.89
N PHE A 282 -14.54 20.00 -14.74
CA PHE A 282 -14.75 19.35 -13.45
C PHE A 282 -13.55 19.56 -12.51
N LEU A 283 -12.30 19.48 -13.00
CA LEU A 283 -11.10 19.80 -12.22
C LEU A 283 -11.15 21.24 -11.70
N GLU A 284 -11.48 22.22 -12.55
CA GLU A 284 -11.66 23.61 -12.14
C GLU A 284 -12.71 23.76 -11.02
N ALA A 285 -13.82 23.03 -11.10
CA ALA A 285 -14.89 23.09 -10.10
C ALA A 285 -14.48 22.44 -8.76
N VAL A 286 -13.67 21.38 -8.80
CA VAL A 286 -13.03 20.78 -7.62
C VAL A 286 -12.06 21.78 -6.98
N GLU A 287 -11.12 22.38 -7.73
CA GLU A 287 -10.16 23.33 -7.18
C GLU A 287 -10.82 24.58 -6.59
N LYS A 288 -11.78 25.19 -7.29
CA LYS A 288 -12.55 26.35 -6.79
C LYS A 288 -13.32 26.02 -5.51
N THR A 289 -13.72 24.75 -5.33
CA THR A 289 -14.38 24.28 -4.12
C THR A 289 -13.38 23.98 -3.00
N ALA A 290 -12.23 23.37 -3.30
CA ALA A 290 -11.16 23.12 -2.35
C ALA A 290 -10.60 24.41 -1.74
N GLN A 291 -10.34 25.42 -2.59
CA GLN A 291 -9.88 26.75 -2.19
C GLN A 291 -10.90 27.47 -1.29
N ARG A 292 -12.18 27.49 -1.69
CA ARG A 292 -13.26 28.13 -0.90
C ARG A 292 -13.51 27.44 0.44
N LEU A 293 -13.29 26.13 0.53
CA LEU A 293 -13.38 25.36 1.77
C LEU A 293 -12.07 25.35 2.58
N GLN A 294 -10.98 25.94 2.06
CA GLN A 294 -9.64 25.94 2.66
C GLN A 294 -9.16 24.52 3.02
N LEU A 295 -9.44 23.54 2.16
CA LEU A 295 -9.04 22.15 2.40
C LEU A 295 -7.50 22.03 2.37
N PRO A 296 -6.88 21.37 3.37
CA PRO A 296 -5.44 21.15 3.38
C PRO A 296 -5.01 20.20 2.26
N ASP A 297 -3.78 20.36 1.77
CA ASP A 297 -3.15 19.37 0.90
C ASP A 297 -2.96 18.03 1.63
N PHE A 298 -3.14 16.94 0.88
CA PHE A 298 -3.11 15.59 1.41
C PHE A 298 -2.38 14.64 0.45
N VAL A 299 -1.33 13.96 0.91
CA VAL A 299 -0.68 12.87 0.19
C VAL A 299 -1.47 11.59 0.45
N VAL A 300 -1.87 10.89 -0.62
CA VAL A 300 -2.72 9.70 -0.48
C VAL A 300 -1.88 8.51 0.00
N PRO A 301 -2.16 7.92 1.17
CA PRO A 301 -1.32 6.86 1.72
C PRO A 301 -1.51 5.56 0.95
N VAL A 302 -0.45 4.77 0.79
CA VAL A 302 -0.56 3.42 0.24
C VAL A 302 -1.29 2.47 1.21
N PRO A 303 -2.10 1.52 0.72
CA PRO A 303 -2.61 0.40 1.53
C PRO A 303 -1.46 -0.50 2.01
N GLN A 304 -1.54 -0.99 3.25
CA GLN A 304 -0.57 -1.91 3.88
C GLN A 304 -0.63 -3.35 3.36
N ASN A 305 -1.55 -3.65 2.44
CA ASN A 305 -1.77 -4.99 1.91
C ASN A 305 -2.28 -4.88 0.47
N SER A 306 -1.45 -4.38 -0.44
CA SER A 306 -1.77 -4.33 -1.87
C SER A 306 -1.47 -5.67 -2.56
N ALA A 307 -2.14 -5.91 -3.69
CA ALA A 307 -1.89 -7.06 -4.55
C ALA A 307 -0.49 -7.03 -5.16
N VAL A 308 0.05 -5.84 -5.39
CA VAL A 308 1.42 -5.66 -5.89
C VAL A 308 2.43 -6.07 -4.82
N MET A 309 2.28 -5.59 -3.58
CA MET A 309 3.12 -6.03 -2.45
C MET A 309 3.05 -7.54 -2.24
N ARG A 310 1.86 -8.14 -2.21
CA ARG A 310 1.69 -9.61 -2.08
C ARG A 310 2.28 -10.42 -3.24
N ALA A 311 2.34 -9.85 -4.46
CA ALA A 311 2.95 -10.51 -5.61
C ALA A 311 4.49 -10.44 -5.58
N LEU A 312 5.04 -9.40 -4.94
CA LEU A 312 6.48 -9.19 -4.78
C LEU A 312 7.03 -9.96 -3.55
N GLU A 313 6.25 -10.05 -2.48
CA GLU A 313 6.53 -10.76 -1.22
C GLU A 313 6.65 -12.29 -1.45
N GLY A 314 7.87 -12.74 -1.75
CA GLY A 314 8.18 -14.14 -2.11
C GLY A 314 8.68 -14.34 -3.54
N SER A 315 8.89 -13.28 -4.30
CA SER A 315 9.62 -13.30 -5.58
C SER A 315 11.10 -12.93 -5.38
N ASP A 316 12.00 -13.49 -6.20
CA ASP A 316 13.45 -13.13 -6.19
C ASP A 316 13.70 -11.63 -6.49
N PHE A 317 12.69 -10.92 -7.01
CA PHE A 317 12.73 -9.49 -7.30
C PHE A 317 12.37 -8.63 -6.08
N GLY A 318 11.76 -9.21 -5.04
CA GLY A 318 11.41 -8.48 -3.81
C GLY A 318 12.62 -7.86 -3.09
N GLU A 319 13.81 -8.46 -3.22
CA GLU A 319 15.04 -7.86 -2.69
C GLU A 319 15.50 -6.63 -3.48
N ARG A 320 15.30 -6.60 -4.81
CA ARG A 320 15.73 -5.48 -5.67
C ARG A 320 15.05 -4.15 -5.31
N LEU A 321 13.76 -4.19 -4.94
CA LEU A 321 13.01 -3.00 -4.50
C LEU A 321 13.48 -2.41 -3.17
N SER A 322 14.34 -3.10 -2.41
CA SER A 322 14.93 -2.57 -1.17
C SER A 322 16.22 -1.77 -1.39
N TRP A 323 16.71 -1.69 -2.63
CA TRP A 323 17.89 -0.91 -3.04
C TRP A 323 17.49 0.11 -4.15
N ASP A 324 18.29 1.15 -4.34
CA ASP A 324 18.29 2.05 -5.52
C ASP A 324 17.04 2.93 -5.82
N HIS A 325 16.16 3.18 -4.85
CA HIS A 325 15.01 4.09 -5.07
C HIS A 325 15.33 5.60 -5.12
N GLU A 326 16.49 6.06 -4.62
CA GLU A 326 16.89 7.47 -4.66
C GLU A 326 17.89 7.80 -5.80
N ASP A 327 18.86 6.92 -6.09
CA ASP A 327 19.89 7.13 -7.13
C ASP A 327 19.34 7.00 -8.57
N MET A 328 18.12 6.49 -8.76
CA MET A 328 17.41 6.45 -10.05
C MET A 328 16.84 7.81 -10.51
N ALA A 329 17.08 8.89 -9.75
CA ALA A 329 16.89 10.25 -10.27
C ALA A 329 17.86 10.51 -11.45
N THR A 330 17.37 11.05 -12.57
CA THR A 330 18.19 11.27 -13.77
C THR A 330 19.34 12.24 -13.50
N ARG A 331 20.52 11.66 -13.22
CA ARG A 331 21.78 12.37 -13.02
C ARG A 331 22.20 12.99 -14.34
N THR A 332 22.02 14.31 -14.47
CA THR A 332 22.33 15.05 -15.69
C THR A 332 23.80 14.88 -16.04
N VAL A 333 24.10 14.12 -17.10
CA VAL A 333 25.47 13.97 -17.59
C VAL A 333 25.92 15.31 -18.15
N ALA A 334 26.79 16.00 -17.40
CA ALA A 334 27.39 17.25 -17.86
C ALA A 334 28.24 16.95 -19.09
N VAL A 335 27.81 17.45 -20.25
CA VAL A 335 28.59 17.41 -21.48
C VAL A 335 29.89 18.20 -21.23
N PRO A 336 31.09 17.61 -21.42
CA PRO A 336 32.33 18.33 -21.22
C PRO A 336 32.41 19.51 -22.21
N PRO A 337 32.93 20.68 -21.81
CA PRO A 337 33.02 21.83 -22.69
C PRO A 337 33.91 21.50 -23.89
N HIS A 338 33.37 21.65 -25.10
CA HIS A 338 34.15 21.51 -26.32
C HIS A 338 35.19 22.63 -26.38
N PRO A 339 36.49 22.32 -26.55
CA PRO A 339 37.50 23.36 -26.75
C PRO A 339 37.27 24.04 -28.09
N ASP A 340 37.56 25.34 -28.11
CA ASP A 340 37.76 26.24 -29.26
C ASP A 340 36.71 26.23 -30.39
N GLY A 341 36.09 27.34 -30.80
CA GLY A 341 36.45 28.73 -30.51
C GLY A 341 37.16 29.40 -31.68
N ASP A 342 36.55 29.41 -32.86
CA ASP A 342 36.79 30.48 -33.84
C ASP A 342 35.54 30.77 -34.67
N ALA A 343 35.49 31.92 -35.35
CA ALA A 343 34.25 32.46 -35.89
C ALA A 343 34.36 33.16 -37.26
N ARG A 344 33.18 33.43 -37.85
CA ARG A 344 32.90 34.29 -39.03
C ARG A 344 33.15 33.61 -40.42
N PRO A 345 32.80 34.24 -41.56
CA PRO A 345 31.63 33.78 -42.32
C PRO A 345 31.81 33.75 -43.87
N TRP A 346 30.70 33.54 -44.60
CA TRP A 346 30.48 33.55 -46.08
C TRP A 346 29.99 32.18 -46.60
N SER A 347 29.29 32.05 -47.73
CA SER A 347 28.43 32.99 -48.49
C SER A 347 27.60 32.17 -49.51
N ASP A 348 26.78 32.81 -50.34
CA ASP A 348 25.95 32.16 -51.37
C ASP A 348 26.76 31.38 -52.43
N ALA A 349 26.26 30.21 -52.86
CA ALA A 349 26.10 29.81 -54.29
C ALA A 349 25.62 28.35 -54.51
N HIS A 350 24.66 28.20 -55.43
CA HIS A 350 24.28 27.03 -56.28
C HIS A 350 24.90 25.63 -56.02
N ASN A 351 24.10 24.54 -55.96
CA ASN A 351 23.57 23.90 -57.19
C ASN A 351 22.42 22.88 -56.95
N HIS A 352 21.57 22.70 -57.97
CA HIS A 352 20.72 21.52 -58.23
C HIS A 352 21.51 20.51 -59.12
N PRO A 353 21.17 19.20 -59.18
CA PRO A 353 19.94 18.68 -59.82
C PRO A 353 19.15 17.71 -58.90
N ASP A 354 17.83 17.59 -58.97
CA ASP A 354 16.85 17.53 -60.09
C ASP A 354 16.66 16.12 -60.70
N ASN A 355 15.43 15.62 -60.57
CA ASN A 355 14.81 14.47 -61.24
C ASN A 355 13.35 14.37 -60.73
N GLY A 356 12.36 14.60 -61.61
CA GLY A 356 10.94 14.76 -61.24
C GLY A 356 10.01 13.60 -61.65
N TYR A 357 8.87 13.97 -62.26
CA TYR A 357 7.64 13.19 -62.51
C TYR A 357 6.73 12.97 -61.28
N ASP A 358 5.41 13.21 -61.34
CA ASP A 358 4.62 14.08 -62.24
C ASP A 358 3.20 14.26 -61.63
N ASP A 359 2.59 15.43 -61.73
CA ASP A 359 1.20 15.68 -61.30
C ASP A 359 0.50 16.71 -62.23
N PRO A 360 -0.60 16.36 -62.92
CA PRO A 360 -1.28 17.26 -63.85
C PRO A 360 -2.31 18.16 -63.13
N GLY A 361 -2.02 19.46 -63.09
CA GLY A 361 -3.03 20.50 -62.83
C GLY A 361 -4.01 20.67 -64.01
N GLU A 362 -4.74 21.78 -64.16
CA GLU A 362 -4.89 23.01 -63.39
C GLU A 362 -6.21 23.68 -63.86
N THR A 363 -6.83 24.62 -63.13
CA THR A 363 -7.69 25.63 -63.80
C THR A 363 -7.82 26.96 -63.04
N ARG A 364 -7.63 28.05 -63.78
CA ARG A 364 -7.78 29.46 -63.38
C ARG A 364 -9.20 29.99 -63.75
N VAL A 365 -9.63 31.22 -63.45
CA VAL A 365 -8.90 32.49 -63.23
C VAL A 365 -9.55 33.39 -62.16
N GLU A 366 -8.80 34.44 -61.81
CA GLU A 366 -9.11 35.83 -61.43
C GLU A 366 -10.49 36.44 -61.88
N ASP A 367 -10.94 37.63 -61.45
CA ASP A 367 -10.18 38.87 -61.18
C ASP A 367 -10.94 39.97 -60.37
N PHE A 368 -10.20 41.03 -60.01
CA PHE A 368 -10.56 42.39 -59.58
C PHE A 368 -11.07 42.69 -58.16
N GLY A 369 -10.77 43.93 -57.71
CA GLY A 369 -11.12 44.50 -56.41
C GLY A 369 -11.01 46.04 -56.38
N ALA A 370 -10.76 46.61 -55.19
CA ALA A 370 -10.68 48.06 -54.85
C ALA A 370 -12.03 48.85 -54.81
N ALA A 371 -12.20 49.95 -54.05
CA ALA A 371 -11.55 50.41 -52.79
C ALA A 371 -12.25 51.64 -52.14
N ARG A 372 -12.45 51.63 -50.80
CA ARG A 372 -12.60 52.81 -49.87
C ARG A 372 -13.82 53.74 -50.17
N PRO A 373 -14.06 54.88 -49.46
CA PRO A 373 -13.55 55.48 -48.18
C PRO A 373 -14.63 55.52 -47.05
N ALA A 374 -14.40 55.60 -45.73
CA ALA A 374 -13.64 56.47 -44.79
C ALA A 374 -14.47 57.58 -44.08
N GLY A 375 -14.24 57.75 -42.76
CA GLY A 375 -14.70 58.84 -41.87
C GLY A 375 -15.83 58.49 -40.87
N ALA A 376 -16.08 59.22 -39.77
CA ALA A 376 -15.20 59.97 -38.84
C ALA A 376 -16.02 60.46 -37.60
N SER A 377 -15.54 60.18 -36.38
CA SER A 377 -15.76 60.88 -35.09
C SER A 377 -17.01 61.77 -34.81
N GLY A 378 -17.75 61.47 -33.71
CA GLY A 378 -17.81 62.40 -32.55
C GLY A 378 -19.16 62.92 -31.98
N PHE A 379 -19.10 63.27 -30.69
CA PHE A 379 -19.91 64.23 -29.89
C PHE A 379 -21.20 63.84 -29.13
N ASN A 380 -21.59 64.74 -28.19
CA ASN A 380 -22.43 64.52 -26.99
C ASN A 380 -23.75 65.34 -26.95
N GLY A 381 -24.71 64.91 -26.11
CA GLY A 381 -25.25 65.80 -25.04
C GLY A 381 -26.76 66.15 -24.98
N ALA A 382 -27.29 66.22 -23.73
CA ALA A 382 -28.62 66.75 -23.29
C ALA A 382 -29.89 66.03 -23.85
N GLY A 383 -31.12 66.15 -23.31
CA GLY A 383 -31.78 66.94 -22.23
C GLY A 383 -33.24 67.26 -22.69
N TYR A 384 -34.30 67.47 -21.89
CA TYR A 384 -34.47 67.88 -20.48
C TYR A 384 -35.94 67.66 -19.98
N GLY A 385 -36.19 67.76 -18.65
CA GLY A 385 -37.52 67.91 -17.99
C GLY A 385 -38.10 66.62 -17.37
N GLY A 386 -38.75 66.58 -16.20
CA GLY A 386 -39.23 67.60 -15.22
C GLY A 386 -40.73 67.37 -14.88
N VAL A 387 -41.28 67.47 -13.66
CA VAL A 387 -40.82 67.92 -12.31
C VAL A 387 -41.69 67.25 -11.19
N ASP A 388 -41.55 67.66 -9.91
CA ASP A 388 -42.43 67.44 -8.73
C ASP A 388 -42.45 66.03 -8.05
N ALA A 389 -42.72 65.83 -6.73
CA ALA A 389 -42.55 66.65 -5.50
C ALA A 389 -42.75 65.82 -4.19
N ASP A 390 -42.10 66.23 -3.08
CA ASP A 390 -42.41 66.09 -1.62
C ASP A 390 -42.80 64.76 -0.88
N GLY A 391 -42.45 64.73 0.43
CA GLY A 391 -43.06 63.89 1.50
C GLY A 391 -42.42 62.51 1.77
N ALA A 392 -41.81 62.11 2.91
CA ALA A 392 -41.77 62.51 4.33
C ALA A 392 -42.66 61.69 5.32
N VAL A 393 -42.06 61.32 6.47
CA VAL A 393 -42.61 60.89 7.79
C VAL A 393 -43.60 59.69 7.95
N ALA A 394 -43.04 58.58 8.45
CA ALA A 394 -43.28 57.99 9.80
C ALA A 394 -44.58 57.25 10.25
N ALA A 395 -44.34 56.36 11.24
CA ALA A 395 -45.15 56.06 12.46
C ALA A 395 -46.13 54.85 12.54
N ALA A 396 -45.88 54.02 13.57
CA ALA A 396 -46.78 53.15 14.38
C ALA A 396 -47.65 52.07 13.68
N GLY A 397 -48.02 50.94 14.31
CA GLY A 397 -47.73 50.31 15.62
C GLY A 397 -48.25 48.83 15.55
N LEU A 398 -48.33 47.94 16.55
CA LEU A 398 -48.10 47.86 18.01
C LEU A 398 -47.14 46.65 18.26
N SER A 399 -46.41 46.40 19.36
CA SER A 399 -46.51 46.70 20.81
C SER A 399 -47.37 45.74 21.66
N ILE A 400 -46.84 45.37 22.86
CA ILE A 400 -47.46 44.56 23.95
C ILE A 400 -47.63 43.05 23.62
N ALA A 401 -47.21 42.05 24.43
CA ALA A 401 -46.51 41.96 25.73
C ALA A 401 -45.52 40.76 25.71
N GLY A 402 -44.58 40.55 26.63
CA GLY A 402 -44.24 41.28 27.88
C GLY A 402 -44.22 40.35 29.11
N TYR A 403 -43.21 40.50 29.99
CA TYR A 403 -42.73 39.59 31.07
C TYR A 403 -41.61 38.62 30.61
N GLY A 404 -40.37 38.62 31.14
CA GLY A 404 -39.76 39.35 32.28
C GLY A 404 -39.85 38.56 33.59
N ALA A 405 -38.82 38.42 34.43
CA ALA A 405 -37.41 38.89 34.43
C ALA A 405 -36.58 37.92 35.36
N GLY A 406 -35.26 37.99 35.56
CA GLY A 406 -34.18 38.84 35.03
C GLY A 406 -32.95 38.81 35.97
N ALA A 407 -31.87 39.51 35.59
CA ALA A 407 -30.62 39.79 36.35
C ALA A 407 -29.71 38.60 36.78
N GLY A 408 -28.37 38.74 36.76
CA GLY A 408 -27.57 39.85 36.21
C GLY A 408 -26.08 39.85 36.62
N ALA A 409 -25.31 40.72 35.95
CA ALA A 409 -23.92 41.15 36.21
C ALA A 409 -22.77 40.10 36.14
N GLY A 410 -21.57 40.44 35.64
CA GLY A 410 -21.16 41.64 34.88
C GLY A 410 -19.65 41.94 34.89
N ALA A 411 -19.15 42.57 33.80
CA ALA A 411 -17.80 43.16 33.59
C ALA A 411 -16.57 42.20 33.68
N GLY A 412 -15.41 42.45 33.05
CA GLY A 412 -14.96 43.46 32.07
C GLY A 412 -13.71 42.90 31.31
N ALA A 413 -13.41 43.27 30.06
CA ALA A 413 -12.73 44.49 29.60
C ALA A 413 -11.31 44.74 30.18
N ALA A 414 -10.26 45.11 29.41
CA ALA A 414 -10.07 45.18 27.94
C ALA A 414 -8.58 45.43 27.55
N GLY A 415 -8.18 45.11 26.31
CA GLY A 415 -7.01 45.68 25.59
C GLY A 415 -5.60 45.12 25.92
N ALA A 416 -4.54 45.41 25.15
CA ALA A 416 -4.44 46.00 23.80
C ALA A 416 -3.00 45.86 23.20
N ALA A 417 -2.87 46.17 21.89
CA ALA A 417 -1.65 46.53 21.13
C ALA A 417 -0.62 45.44 20.70
N GLY A 418 -0.10 45.61 19.48
CA GLY A 418 1.15 45.02 18.95
C GLY A 418 2.27 46.06 18.87
N PRO A 419 3.37 45.83 18.12
CA PRO A 419 3.33 46.10 16.67
C PRO A 419 4.17 45.12 15.81
N SER A 420 4.44 45.49 14.54
CA SER A 420 5.07 44.67 13.48
C SER A 420 6.42 45.23 13.01
N MET A 421 7.37 44.37 12.60
CA MET A 421 8.37 44.66 11.55
C MET A 421 9.11 43.40 11.05
N ALA A 422 9.73 43.49 9.85
CA ALA A 422 10.54 42.48 9.15
C ALA A 422 11.31 43.18 7.98
N PRO A 423 12.15 42.53 7.14
CA PRO A 423 12.91 41.27 7.25
C PRO A 423 14.43 41.42 6.87
N GLY A 424 15.20 40.32 6.88
CA GLY A 424 16.36 40.10 5.98
C GLY A 424 17.75 39.86 6.60
N GLY A 425 18.60 39.08 5.91
CA GLY A 425 20.03 38.90 6.23
C GLY A 425 20.66 37.56 5.80
N TYR A 426 21.53 37.57 4.79
CA TYR A 426 22.39 36.46 4.35
C TYR A 426 23.83 36.70 4.84
N ILE A 427 24.52 35.71 5.42
CA ILE A 427 25.99 35.55 5.28
C ILE A 427 26.42 34.07 5.41
N ASP A 428 27.67 33.79 5.05
CA ASP A 428 28.29 32.47 4.82
C ASP A 428 29.59 32.28 5.64
N SER A 429 30.17 31.08 5.59
CA SER A 429 31.55 30.67 5.92
C SER A 429 31.91 30.29 7.37
N GLY A 430 32.74 29.24 7.53
CA GLY A 430 33.37 28.86 8.82
C GLY A 430 33.73 27.37 9.00
N HIS A 431 34.87 26.90 8.46
CA HIS A 431 35.52 25.62 8.83
C HIS A 431 36.47 25.83 10.04
N PRO A 432 36.57 24.89 11.00
CA PRO A 432 37.68 23.91 11.02
C PRO A 432 37.25 22.48 11.44
N ALA A 433 37.89 21.35 11.13
CA ALA A 433 39.29 20.94 10.91
C ALA A 433 40.00 20.30 12.14
N ASN A 434 39.84 18.97 12.28
CA ASN A 434 40.69 17.90 12.85
C ASN A 434 41.67 18.13 14.03
N ALA A 435 41.47 17.35 15.11
CA ALA A 435 42.46 16.55 15.89
C ALA A 435 41.71 15.79 17.03
N ASP A 436 42.15 14.67 17.64
CA ASP A 436 43.37 13.87 17.49
C ASP A 436 43.10 12.37 17.85
N SER A 437 44.04 11.45 17.56
CA SER A 437 44.05 10.05 18.05
C SER A 437 45.42 9.37 17.92
N PRO A 438 45.98 8.76 19.00
CA PRO A 438 47.32 8.16 18.97
C PRO A 438 47.40 6.76 18.33
N GLN A 439 48.61 6.39 17.88
CA GLN A 439 48.88 5.22 17.00
C GLN A 439 49.70 4.08 17.68
N THR A 440 50.08 3.07 16.85
CA THR A 440 51.14 2.02 16.95
C THR A 440 50.67 0.59 17.29
N ALA A 441 51.27 -0.52 16.83
CA ALA A 441 52.07 -0.92 15.63
C ALA A 441 52.18 -2.50 15.62
N ALA A 442 52.79 -3.29 14.72
CA ALA A 442 53.61 -3.14 13.49
C ALA A 442 53.54 -4.44 12.62
N TYR A 443 54.24 -4.50 11.48
CA TYR A 443 54.61 -5.76 10.74
C TYR A 443 56.08 -6.17 11.05
N PRO A 444 56.52 -7.44 10.83
CA PRO A 444 57.28 -7.75 9.58
C PRO A 444 57.33 -9.23 9.07
N LEU A 445 57.44 -9.37 7.73
CA LEU A 445 58.27 -10.31 6.92
C LEU A 445 58.07 -11.86 6.93
N SER A 446 58.47 -12.47 5.79
CA SER A 446 58.57 -13.92 5.48
C SER A 446 60.06 -14.31 5.21
N PRO A 447 60.47 -15.60 5.03
CA PRO A 447 60.32 -16.29 3.71
C PRO A 447 60.34 -17.87 3.71
N THR A 448 60.19 -18.46 2.51
CA THR A 448 60.58 -19.84 2.06
C THR A 448 59.99 -21.09 2.76
N GLY A 449 59.65 -22.20 2.07
CA GLY A 449 59.51 -22.45 0.62
C GLY A 449 59.71 -23.93 0.19
N ALA A 450 58.73 -24.55 -0.52
CA ALA A 450 58.87 -25.83 -1.23
C ALA A 450 57.78 -26.05 -2.32
N ARG A 451 58.09 -26.84 -3.35
CA ARG A 451 57.28 -27.24 -4.55
C ARG A 451 57.94 -28.52 -5.16
N PRO A 452 57.45 -29.23 -6.23
CA PRO A 452 56.57 -28.77 -7.33
C PRO A 452 55.53 -29.78 -7.93
N ASP A 453 54.80 -29.33 -8.96
CA ASP A 453 54.10 -30.14 -9.97
C ASP A 453 55.05 -30.62 -11.11
N PRO A 454 54.61 -31.55 -11.99
CA PRO A 454 54.28 -31.16 -13.38
C PRO A 454 53.06 -31.94 -13.97
N TYR A 455 52.36 -31.57 -15.06
CA TYR A 455 52.76 -31.05 -16.38
C TYR A 455 51.65 -30.18 -17.05
N ARG A 456 51.95 -29.50 -18.19
CA ARG A 456 51.00 -28.64 -18.95
C ARG A 456 51.26 -28.59 -20.46
N SER A 457 50.20 -28.53 -21.28
CA SER A 457 50.16 -28.09 -22.71
C SER A 457 48.70 -27.85 -23.18
N ALA A 458 48.45 -27.63 -24.49
CA ALA A 458 48.12 -26.32 -25.07
C ALA A 458 47.49 -26.45 -26.50
N HIS A 459 46.59 -25.57 -27.01
CA HIS A 459 45.72 -24.61 -26.30
C HIS A 459 44.41 -24.16 -27.05
N PRO A 460 44.37 -23.76 -28.35
CA PRO A 460 43.26 -22.92 -28.89
C PRO A 460 42.72 -23.27 -30.33
N PRO A 461 41.72 -22.54 -30.90
CA PRO A 461 40.52 -21.87 -30.34
C PRO A 461 39.20 -22.01 -31.19
N GLN A 462 38.14 -21.28 -30.79
CA GLN A 462 36.92 -20.85 -31.54
C GLN A 462 35.75 -21.84 -31.81
N GLY A 463 34.52 -21.29 -31.83
CA GLY A 463 33.39 -21.82 -32.63
C GLY A 463 32.12 -22.27 -31.89
N THR A 464 31.09 -21.41 -31.85
CA THR A 464 29.65 -21.80 -31.88
C THR A 464 29.15 -21.71 -33.36
N PRO A 465 27.90 -22.04 -33.77
CA PRO A 465 26.70 -22.39 -33.01
C PRO A 465 25.82 -23.53 -33.63
N HIS A 466 24.53 -23.57 -33.25
CA HIS A 466 23.30 -24.11 -33.90
C HIS A 466 23.32 -25.26 -34.94
N SER A 467 22.30 -26.12 -34.86
CA SER A 467 21.90 -27.11 -35.88
C SER A 467 20.60 -26.72 -36.59
N PRO A 468 20.54 -26.69 -37.94
CA PRO A 468 19.32 -26.52 -38.73
C PRO A 468 18.86 -27.81 -39.45
N TYR A 469 17.84 -27.69 -40.31
CA TYR A 469 17.02 -28.76 -40.90
C TYR A 469 17.51 -29.31 -42.27
N GLU A 470 16.81 -30.36 -42.70
CA GLU A 470 16.36 -30.63 -44.09
C GLU A 470 17.19 -31.60 -44.97
N GLN A 471 16.57 -31.93 -46.11
CA GLN A 471 16.75 -33.13 -46.94
C GLN A 471 17.50 -32.82 -48.25
N GLN A 472 18.06 -33.84 -48.94
CA GLN A 472 17.67 -34.24 -50.32
C GLN A 472 18.56 -35.35 -50.93
N LYS A 473 18.28 -35.70 -52.20
CA LYS A 473 18.69 -36.87 -53.03
C LYS A 473 18.68 -36.37 -54.51
N PRO A 474 19.00 -37.12 -55.60
CA PRO A 474 19.94 -38.25 -55.90
C PRO A 474 21.08 -37.71 -56.85
N PRO A 475 21.54 -38.32 -57.99
CA PRO A 475 21.67 -39.72 -58.48
C PRO A 475 23.02 -40.12 -59.16
N GLY A 476 23.21 -41.43 -59.47
CA GLY A 476 23.65 -41.87 -60.83
C GLY A 476 24.91 -42.76 -61.02
N VAL A 477 24.84 -43.66 -62.04
CA VAL A 477 25.93 -44.43 -62.74
C VAL A 477 26.67 -45.51 -61.89
N ALA A 478 26.73 -46.84 -62.12
CA ALA A 478 26.69 -47.80 -63.27
C ALA A 478 28.09 -48.15 -63.89
N VAL A 479 28.45 -49.37 -64.35
CA VAL A 479 27.74 -50.65 -64.62
C VAL A 479 28.45 -51.86 -63.89
N ARG A 480 28.75 -53.12 -64.33
CA ARG A 480 28.66 -53.95 -65.58
C ARG A 480 28.58 -55.48 -65.26
N GLU A 481 29.08 -56.37 -66.14
CA GLU A 481 28.92 -57.86 -66.24
C GLU A 481 30.09 -58.44 -67.11
N PRO A 482 30.30 -59.78 -67.40
CA PRO A 482 29.58 -61.02 -66.99
C PRO A 482 30.44 -62.33 -66.72
N ALA A 483 29.72 -63.44 -66.45
CA ALA A 483 29.98 -64.86 -66.86
C ALA A 483 31.05 -65.79 -66.23
N GLY A 484 30.61 -67.01 -65.82
CA GLY A 484 31.22 -68.27 -66.32
C GLY A 484 31.58 -69.43 -65.36
N VAL A 485 31.35 -70.67 -65.86
CA VAL A 485 31.95 -71.99 -65.48
C VAL A 485 31.31 -72.83 -64.35
N ALA A 486 31.29 -74.15 -64.55
CA ALA A 486 30.78 -75.19 -63.64
C ALA A 486 31.67 -76.46 -63.66
N SER A 487 31.56 -77.34 -62.66
CA SER A 487 32.11 -78.72 -62.67
C SER A 487 31.35 -79.65 -61.72
N THR A 488 31.64 -80.96 -61.74
CA THR A 488 30.77 -82.05 -61.24
C THR A 488 31.49 -83.06 -60.34
N ASN A 489 30.72 -83.83 -59.52
CA ASN A 489 30.64 -85.32 -59.61
C ASN A 489 29.85 -86.00 -58.46
N GLN A 490 29.08 -87.04 -58.83
CA GLN A 490 28.85 -88.38 -58.19
C GLN A 490 28.60 -88.52 -56.66
N GLY A 491 27.74 -89.45 -56.16
CA GLY A 491 26.83 -90.40 -56.82
C GLY A 491 26.33 -91.56 -55.91
N ARG A 492 25.50 -92.45 -56.47
CA ARG A 492 24.97 -93.75 -55.95
C ARG A 492 23.78 -93.76 -54.95
N ARG A 493 23.03 -94.88 -54.98
CA ARG A 493 21.77 -95.19 -54.24
C ARG A 493 22.02 -96.16 -53.06
N ALA A 494 21.22 -96.06 -51.99
CA ALA A 494 20.78 -97.21 -51.16
C ALA A 494 19.46 -96.88 -50.39
N LYS A 495 18.82 -97.92 -49.84
CA LYS A 495 17.56 -97.97 -49.03
C LYS A 495 17.67 -99.23 -48.11
N PRO A 496 16.79 -99.56 -47.14
CA PRO A 496 15.62 -98.84 -46.58
C PRO A 496 15.42 -98.97 -45.03
N ILE A 497 14.25 -98.51 -44.53
CA ILE A 497 13.53 -98.85 -43.25
C ILE A 497 14.05 -98.31 -41.90
N GLY A 498 13.19 -97.58 -41.19
CA GLY A 498 13.26 -97.26 -39.75
C GLY A 498 11.94 -96.62 -39.27
N LYS A 499 11.32 -97.14 -38.20
CA LYS A 499 9.92 -96.80 -37.80
C LYS A 499 9.74 -95.34 -37.32
N LYS A 500 8.56 -94.76 -37.58
CA LYS A 500 8.05 -93.58 -36.85
C LYS A 500 7.47 -94.01 -35.50
N LEU A 501 7.63 -93.17 -34.47
CA LEU A 501 6.83 -93.20 -33.24
C LEU A 501 6.08 -91.87 -33.11
N THR A 502 4.77 -91.95 -32.85
CA THR A 502 3.90 -90.79 -32.63
C THR A 502 3.38 -90.83 -31.21
N ASN A 503 3.71 -89.82 -30.39
CA ASN A 503 3.12 -89.65 -29.08
C ASN A 503 2.53 -88.23 -28.94
N ARG A 504 1.20 -88.16 -28.96
CA ARG A 504 0.40 -87.00 -28.52
C ARG A 504 -0.73 -87.55 -27.67
N SER A 505 -0.55 -87.61 -26.35
CA SER A 505 -1.61 -87.98 -25.43
C SER A 505 -2.60 -86.82 -25.29
N THR A 506 -3.86 -87.05 -25.64
CA THR A 506 -4.93 -86.02 -25.62
C THR A 506 -5.18 -85.46 -24.22
N GLY A 507 -4.98 -86.26 -23.18
CA GLY A 507 -5.04 -85.82 -21.78
C GLY A 507 -3.99 -84.74 -21.46
N ALA A 508 -2.75 -84.86 -21.98
CA ALA A 508 -1.72 -83.84 -21.73
C ALA A 508 -2.09 -82.50 -22.38
N THR A 509 -2.65 -82.50 -23.59
CA THR A 509 -3.11 -81.26 -24.23
C THR A 509 -4.25 -80.59 -23.47
N VAL A 510 -5.19 -81.35 -22.88
CA VAL A 510 -6.28 -80.78 -22.05
C VAL A 510 -5.74 -80.20 -20.74
N VAL A 511 -4.81 -80.89 -20.08
CA VAL A 511 -4.16 -80.36 -18.85
C VAL A 511 -3.40 -79.07 -19.17
N TRP A 512 -2.64 -79.02 -20.27
CA TRP A 512 -1.94 -77.80 -20.67
C TRP A 512 -2.87 -76.64 -21.07
N THR A 513 -4.04 -76.89 -21.68
CA THR A 513 -5.01 -75.81 -21.93
C THR A 513 -5.70 -75.33 -20.65
N ILE A 514 -5.95 -76.19 -19.67
CA ILE A 514 -6.47 -75.79 -18.35
C ILE A 514 -5.42 -74.98 -17.58
N ILE A 515 -4.15 -75.40 -17.57
CA ILE A 515 -3.05 -74.63 -16.98
C ILE A 515 -2.90 -73.27 -17.67
N LEU A 516 -2.97 -73.23 -19.01
CA LEU A 516 -2.90 -71.97 -19.76
C LEU A 516 -4.09 -71.06 -19.45
N LEU A 517 -5.31 -71.58 -19.33
CA LEU A 517 -6.49 -70.81 -18.94
C LEU A 517 -6.39 -70.29 -17.50
N LEU A 518 -5.90 -71.10 -16.55
CA LEU A 518 -5.65 -70.67 -15.18
C LEU A 518 -4.53 -69.63 -15.09
N LEU A 519 -3.48 -69.73 -15.91
CA LEU A 519 -2.39 -68.77 -15.96
C LEU A 519 -2.83 -67.46 -16.62
N VAL A 520 -3.61 -67.52 -17.70
CA VAL A 520 -4.26 -66.34 -18.31
C VAL A 520 -5.26 -65.70 -17.34
N ALA A 521 -6.04 -66.48 -16.59
CA ALA A 521 -6.92 -65.97 -15.55
C ALA A 521 -6.14 -65.33 -14.39
N ALA A 522 -5.04 -65.94 -13.94
CA ALA A 522 -4.17 -65.37 -12.90
C ALA A 522 -3.47 -64.08 -13.38
N VAL A 523 -3.06 -64.01 -14.65
CA VAL A 523 -2.52 -62.79 -15.27
C VAL A 523 -3.60 -61.73 -15.46
N ALA A 524 -4.84 -62.09 -15.81
CA ALA A 524 -5.95 -61.15 -15.93
C ALA A 524 -6.40 -60.61 -14.57
N ILE A 525 -6.50 -61.47 -13.55
CA ILE A 525 -6.80 -61.09 -12.16
C ILE A 525 -5.66 -60.24 -11.58
N GLY A 526 -4.40 -60.65 -11.81
CA GLY A 526 -3.22 -59.89 -11.39
C GLY A 526 -3.12 -58.52 -12.07
N ALA A 527 -3.38 -58.46 -13.39
CA ALA A 527 -3.47 -57.20 -14.11
C ALA A 527 -4.59 -56.32 -13.55
N TRP A 528 -5.82 -56.84 -13.40
CA TRP A 528 -6.95 -56.09 -12.83
C TRP A 528 -6.66 -55.56 -11.42
N TRP A 529 -6.00 -56.35 -10.57
CA TRP A 529 -5.59 -55.93 -9.23
C TRP A 529 -4.53 -54.81 -9.27
N VAL A 530 -3.57 -54.89 -10.21
CA VAL A 530 -2.49 -53.90 -10.41
C VAL A 530 -2.98 -52.61 -11.09
N THR A 531 -3.89 -52.69 -12.07
CA THR A 531 -4.34 -51.54 -12.88
C THR A 531 -5.57 -50.84 -12.32
N SER A 532 -6.42 -51.55 -11.57
CA SER A 532 -7.79 -51.10 -11.28
C SER A 532 -8.23 -51.31 -9.84
N GLY A 533 -7.73 -52.33 -9.14
CA GLY A 533 -8.11 -52.62 -7.76
C GLY A 533 -7.44 -51.74 -6.68
N ARG A 534 -6.25 -51.20 -6.98
CA ARG A 534 -5.35 -50.59 -5.98
C ARG A 534 -5.74 -49.19 -5.48
N TYR A 535 -6.48 -48.41 -6.27
CA TYR A 535 -6.79 -47.01 -5.98
C TYR A 535 -8.29 -46.81 -5.77
N GLY A 536 -8.65 -46.09 -4.71
CA GLY A 536 -9.99 -45.54 -4.52
C GLY A 536 -10.02 -44.08 -4.96
N GLU A 537 -11.23 -43.53 -5.08
CA GLU A 537 -11.46 -42.09 -5.26
C GLU A 537 -12.04 -41.54 -3.95
N ILE A 538 -11.50 -40.43 -3.44
CA ILE A 538 -11.90 -39.88 -2.14
C ILE A 538 -13.31 -39.26 -2.27
N PRO A 539 -14.31 -39.74 -1.51
CA PRO A 539 -15.70 -39.30 -1.66
C PRO A 539 -15.92 -37.88 -1.13
N GLN A 540 -16.91 -37.19 -1.70
CA GLN A 540 -17.31 -35.86 -1.23
C GLN A 540 -18.16 -35.97 0.04
N VAL A 541 -17.63 -35.50 1.18
CA VAL A 541 -18.28 -35.54 2.50
C VAL A 541 -18.59 -34.15 3.09
N ILE A 542 -18.49 -33.10 2.26
CA ILE A 542 -18.76 -31.71 2.68
C ILE A 542 -20.22 -31.56 3.11
N GLY A 543 -20.46 -31.01 4.29
CA GLY A 543 -21.80 -30.81 4.84
C GLY A 543 -22.42 -32.03 5.52
N MET A 544 -21.72 -33.16 5.57
CA MET A 544 -22.13 -34.31 6.39
C MET A 544 -21.79 -34.08 7.87
N ASP A 545 -22.43 -34.85 8.76
CA ASP A 545 -21.96 -35.02 10.13
C ASP A 545 -20.69 -35.89 10.17
N GLU A 546 -19.97 -35.83 11.29
CA GLU A 546 -18.71 -36.52 11.50
C GLU A 546 -18.81 -38.05 11.31
N ALA A 547 -19.87 -38.69 11.82
CA ALA A 547 -20.01 -40.14 11.78
C ALA A 547 -20.36 -40.64 10.37
N THR A 548 -21.29 -39.97 9.69
CA THR A 548 -21.63 -40.27 8.29
C THR A 548 -20.45 -40.05 7.36
N ALA A 549 -19.67 -38.97 7.56
CA ALA A 549 -18.47 -38.71 6.76
C ALA A 549 -17.38 -39.78 6.98
N GLN A 550 -17.12 -40.17 8.23
CA GLN A 550 -16.17 -41.25 8.52
C GLN A 550 -16.62 -42.57 7.90
N ALA A 551 -17.89 -42.95 8.05
CA ALA A 551 -18.45 -44.16 7.45
C ALA A 551 -18.31 -44.15 5.91
N THR A 552 -18.60 -43.01 5.26
CA THR A 552 -18.49 -42.86 3.80
C THR A 552 -17.04 -43.01 3.31
N VAL A 553 -16.06 -42.45 4.03
CA VAL A 553 -14.63 -42.57 3.69
C VAL A 553 -14.11 -43.99 3.96
N GLN A 554 -14.60 -44.66 5.02
CA GLN A 554 -14.28 -46.06 5.30
C GLN A 554 -14.87 -47.02 4.26
N GLU A 555 -16.12 -46.80 3.82
CA GLU A 555 -16.79 -47.61 2.78
C GLU A 555 -16.11 -47.47 1.40
N ALA A 556 -15.57 -46.30 1.06
CA ALA A 556 -14.73 -46.12 -0.13
C ALA A 556 -13.44 -46.97 -0.09
N GLY A 557 -13.00 -47.38 1.11
CA GLY A 557 -11.84 -48.24 1.36
C GLY A 557 -10.61 -47.50 1.89
N PHE A 558 -10.80 -46.43 2.68
CA PHE A 558 -9.73 -45.67 3.32
C PHE A 558 -9.76 -45.80 4.85
N THR A 559 -8.66 -45.45 5.51
CA THR A 559 -8.64 -45.28 6.98
C THR A 559 -8.86 -43.82 7.34
N THR A 560 -9.62 -43.54 8.39
CA THR A 560 -10.03 -42.17 8.76
C THR A 560 -9.27 -41.63 9.95
N GLU A 561 -8.73 -40.43 9.81
CA GLU A 561 -8.30 -39.58 10.93
C GLU A 561 -9.33 -38.45 11.14
N LEU A 562 -9.45 -37.90 12.35
CA LEU A 562 -10.19 -36.66 12.57
C LEU A 562 -9.22 -35.48 12.75
N LYS A 563 -9.38 -34.42 11.97
CA LYS A 563 -8.70 -33.13 12.20
C LYS A 563 -9.75 -32.04 12.36
N GLN A 564 -9.54 -31.16 13.34
CA GLN A 564 -10.41 -30.04 13.63
C GLN A 564 -9.80 -28.75 13.06
N GLN A 565 -10.59 -27.96 12.33
CA GLN A 565 -10.13 -26.75 11.65
C GLN A 565 -11.20 -25.66 11.69
N TYR A 566 -10.79 -24.40 11.79
CA TYR A 566 -11.71 -23.27 11.77
C TYR A 566 -12.23 -22.98 10.34
N SER A 567 -13.49 -22.53 10.24
CA SER A 567 -14.16 -22.22 8.97
C SER A 567 -15.19 -21.10 9.14
N ASP A 568 -15.20 -20.17 8.19
CA ASP A 568 -16.11 -19.01 8.21
C ASP A 568 -17.53 -19.33 7.71
N THR A 569 -17.67 -20.41 6.94
CA THR A 569 -18.88 -20.74 6.16
C THR A 569 -19.59 -22.01 6.63
N VAL A 570 -18.90 -22.90 7.36
CA VAL A 570 -19.44 -24.19 7.80
C VAL A 570 -19.66 -24.19 9.31
N ALA A 571 -20.86 -24.57 9.75
CA ALA A 571 -21.24 -24.62 11.16
C ALA A 571 -20.35 -25.57 11.99
N ARG A 572 -20.26 -25.33 13.31
CA ARG A 572 -19.46 -26.16 14.23
C ARG A 572 -19.92 -27.63 14.15
N GLN A 573 -18.97 -28.56 14.27
CA GLN A 573 -19.20 -30.02 14.22
C GLN A 573 -19.73 -30.56 12.87
N THR A 574 -19.73 -29.75 11.81
CA THR A 574 -20.02 -30.17 10.43
C THR A 574 -18.72 -30.35 9.63
N VAL A 575 -18.68 -31.31 8.71
CA VAL A 575 -17.48 -31.63 7.92
C VAL A 575 -17.25 -30.62 6.80
N ILE A 576 -16.03 -30.06 6.73
CA ILE A 576 -15.61 -29.07 5.73
C ILE A 576 -14.97 -29.71 4.49
N GLY A 577 -14.54 -30.97 4.60
CA GLY A 577 -13.88 -31.71 3.52
C GLY A 577 -12.95 -32.80 4.05
N THR A 578 -11.97 -33.17 3.22
CA THR A 578 -10.95 -34.18 3.53
C THR A 578 -9.55 -33.69 3.18
N GLU A 579 -8.54 -34.28 3.81
CA GLU A 579 -7.14 -34.21 3.41
C GLU A 579 -6.61 -35.64 3.18
N PRO A 580 -6.25 -36.04 1.93
CA PRO A 580 -6.32 -35.27 0.69
C PRO A 580 -7.76 -34.93 0.27
N PRO A 581 -7.97 -33.90 -0.58
CA PRO A 581 -9.31 -33.45 -0.98
C PRO A 581 -10.04 -34.48 -1.86
N PHE A 582 -11.38 -34.40 -1.83
CA PHE A 582 -12.28 -35.24 -2.61
C PHE A 582 -11.96 -35.22 -4.12
N SER A 583 -12.35 -36.28 -4.84
CA SER A 583 -11.99 -36.57 -6.24
C SER A 583 -10.50 -36.86 -6.54
N GLN A 584 -9.58 -36.68 -5.57
CA GLN A 584 -8.25 -37.27 -5.71
C GLN A 584 -8.31 -38.80 -5.61
N ARG A 585 -7.41 -39.47 -6.35
CA ARG A 585 -7.21 -40.92 -6.29
C ARG A 585 -6.09 -41.27 -5.32
N ALA A 586 -6.42 -42.03 -4.28
CA ALA A 586 -5.48 -42.47 -3.27
C ALA A 586 -5.44 -44.01 -3.19
N PRO A 587 -4.33 -44.64 -2.76
CA PRO A 587 -4.26 -46.08 -2.59
C PRO A 587 -5.28 -46.55 -1.54
N ARG A 588 -6.04 -47.61 -1.80
CA ARG A 588 -6.94 -48.17 -0.78
C ARG A 588 -6.16 -48.61 0.45
N GLY A 589 -6.72 -48.33 1.62
CA GLY A 589 -6.09 -48.44 2.93
C GLY A 589 -5.30 -47.19 3.37
N SER A 590 -5.06 -46.20 2.50
CA SER A 590 -4.39 -44.96 2.93
C SER A 590 -5.22 -44.18 3.97
N GLN A 591 -4.54 -43.41 4.80
CA GLN A 591 -5.16 -42.51 5.76
C GLN A 591 -5.67 -41.26 5.05
N VAL A 592 -6.92 -40.90 5.34
CA VAL A 592 -7.59 -39.67 4.87
C VAL A 592 -8.14 -38.98 6.11
N ALA A 593 -7.73 -37.74 6.36
CA ALA A 593 -8.25 -36.97 7.48
C ALA A 593 -9.58 -36.33 7.09
N VAL A 594 -10.62 -36.60 7.87
CA VAL A 594 -11.91 -35.90 7.81
C VAL A 594 -11.76 -34.59 8.57
N LEU A 595 -12.01 -33.47 7.88
CA LEU A 595 -11.83 -32.13 8.41
C LEU A 595 -13.17 -31.65 9.02
N VAL A 596 -13.22 -31.42 10.33
CA VAL A 596 -14.42 -30.94 11.04
C VAL A 596 -14.29 -29.47 11.41
N SER A 597 -15.36 -28.71 11.16
CA SER A 597 -15.42 -27.28 11.49
C SER A 597 -15.47 -27.03 12.99
N LEU A 598 -14.56 -26.17 13.46
CA LEU A 598 -14.66 -25.49 14.76
C LEU A 598 -15.52 -24.22 14.70
N GLY A 599 -16.09 -23.90 13.54
CA GLY A 599 -16.72 -22.61 13.25
C GLY A 599 -15.68 -21.49 13.09
N LYS A 600 -16.11 -20.25 13.29
CA LYS A 600 -15.23 -19.08 13.22
C LYS A 600 -14.20 -19.09 14.36
N PRO A 601 -12.95 -18.68 14.09
CA PRO A 601 -11.96 -18.51 15.13
C PRO A 601 -12.25 -17.29 16.00
N THR A 602 -11.98 -17.39 17.31
CA THR A 602 -12.05 -16.25 18.24
C THR A 602 -10.65 -15.78 18.64
N VAL A 603 -10.48 -14.47 18.84
CA VAL A 603 -9.22 -13.92 19.36
C VAL A 603 -8.92 -14.50 20.75
N PRO A 604 -7.75 -15.12 20.99
CA PRO A 604 -7.40 -15.70 22.28
C PRO A 604 -7.08 -14.62 23.32
N GLN A 605 -7.49 -14.83 24.57
CA GLN A 605 -7.08 -13.95 25.67
C GLN A 605 -5.60 -14.19 26.02
N PRO A 606 -4.79 -13.14 26.25
CA PRO A 606 -3.39 -13.31 26.63
C PRO A 606 -3.30 -13.80 28.08
N GLY A 607 -2.36 -14.71 28.33
CA GLY A 607 -1.97 -15.08 29.69
C GLY A 607 -1.02 -14.04 30.30
N PRO A 608 -0.92 -13.95 31.64
CA PRO A 608 -0.09 -12.94 32.32
C PRO A 608 1.42 -13.07 32.03
N THR A 609 1.85 -14.21 31.46
CA THR A 609 3.23 -14.49 31.07
C THR A 609 3.48 -14.41 29.56
N ASP A 610 2.46 -14.15 28.72
CA ASP A 610 2.61 -14.18 27.26
C ASP A 610 3.53 -13.08 26.73
N ASN A 611 4.50 -13.48 25.91
CA ASN A 611 5.32 -12.59 25.10
C ASN A 611 4.90 -12.70 23.62
N ALA A 612 5.56 -11.95 22.74
CA ALA A 612 5.24 -11.97 21.31
C ALA A 612 5.26 -13.39 20.71
N ALA A 613 6.27 -14.22 21.03
CA ALA A 613 6.39 -15.56 20.46
C ALA A 613 5.28 -16.52 20.96
N SER A 614 4.96 -16.51 22.26
CA SER A 614 3.92 -17.39 22.80
C SER A 614 2.51 -16.97 22.38
N TYR A 615 2.28 -15.68 22.20
CA TYR A 615 0.99 -15.17 21.71
C TYR A 615 0.83 -15.37 20.18
N GLN A 616 1.91 -15.20 19.39
CA GLN A 616 1.92 -15.54 17.96
C GLN A 616 1.57 -17.02 17.72
N ALA A 617 2.07 -17.93 18.57
CA ALA A 617 1.71 -19.35 18.52
C ALA A 617 0.20 -19.55 18.78
N LYS A 618 -0.35 -18.96 19.86
CA LYS A 618 -1.79 -19.03 20.18
C LYS A 618 -2.71 -18.47 19.10
N LEU A 619 -2.24 -17.51 18.30
CA LEU A 619 -2.95 -17.02 17.12
C LEU A 619 -2.86 -18.03 15.97
N LYS A 620 -1.67 -18.56 15.68
CA LYS A 620 -1.45 -19.57 14.63
C LYS A 620 -2.28 -20.84 14.88
N ASP A 621 -2.39 -21.30 16.13
CA ASP A 621 -3.22 -22.45 16.54
C ASP A 621 -4.72 -22.24 16.27
N ARG A 622 -5.15 -20.99 16.09
CA ARG A 622 -6.52 -20.60 15.70
C ARG A 622 -6.65 -20.20 14.23
N THR A 623 -5.61 -20.46 13.43
CA THR A 623 -5.53 -20.05 12.03
C THR A 623 -5.65 -18.51 11.86
N LEU A 624 -5.15 -17.75 12.83
CA LEU A 624 -5.08 -16.28 12.83
C LEU A 624 -3.66 -15.80 12.56
N SER A 625 -3.54 -14.62 11.95
CA SER A 625 -2.26 -13.98 11.65
C SER A 625 -1.95 -12.89 12.68
N GLY A 626 -0.92 -13.08 13.52
CA GLY A 626 -0.52 -12.06 14.47
C GLY A 626 0.39 -11.00 13.85
N LYS A 627 0.10 -9.72 14.10
CA LYS A 627 0.99 -8.58 13.83
C LYS A 627 1.40 -7.94 15.14
N ILE A 628 2.70 -7.76 15.36
CA ILE A 628 3.20 -6.94 16.48
C ILE A 628 2.97 -5.46 16.11
N GLY A 629 2.24 -4.73 16.94
CA GLY A 629 2.09 -3.27 16.86
C GLY A 629 3.10 -2.54 17.74
N ASP A 630 3.13 -1.21 17.65
CA ASP A 630 4.03 -0.36 18.45
C ASP A 630 3.87 -0.62 19.95
N GLU A 631 4.98 -0.71 20.70
CA GLU A 631 4.90 -0.96 22.14
C GLU A 631 4.16 0.17 22.89
N VAL A 632 3.27 -0.17 23.82
CA VAL A 632 2.42 0.76 24.58
C VAL A 632 2.78 0.78 26.06
N TYR A 633 2.57 1.90 26.75
CA TYR A 633 2.74 1.93 28.21
C TYR A 633 1.54 1.28 28.92
N SER A 634 1.81 0.50 29.97
CA SER A 634 0.79 -0.15 30.81
C SER A 634 1.28 -0.27 32.25
N SER A 635 0.44 0.10 33.22
CA SER A 635 0.69 -0.12 34.65
C SER A 635 0.55 -1.58 35.07
N ASP A 636 -0.31 -2.33 34.37
CA ASP A 636 -0.86 -3.60 34.87
C ASP A 636 -0.16 -4.81 34.22
N VAL A 637 0.49 -4.58 33.08
CA VAL A 637 1.14 -5.60 32.26
C VAL A 637 2.68 -5.41 32.27
N PRO A 638 3.47 -6.39 32.74
CA PRO A 638 4.92 -6.29 32.79
C PRO A 638 5.56 -6.04 31.42
N LYS A 639 6.72 -5.36 31.40
CA LYS A 639 7.45 -5.01 30.17
C LYS A 639 7.73 -6.26 29.31
N GLY A 640 7.51 -6.15 28.00
CA GLY A 640 7.68 -7.23 27.02
C GLY A 640 6.56 -8.30 27.03
N LYS A 641 5.46 -8.07 27.77
CA LYS A 641 4.24 -8.89 27.73
C LYS A 641 3.15 -8.23 26.90
N VAL A 642 2.20 -9.02 26.38
CA VAL A 642 1.10 -8.50 25.54
C VAL A 642 0.14 -7.66 26.38
N ALA A 643 -0.01 -6.37 26.03
CA ALA A 643 -0.76 -5.37 26.77
C ALA A 643 -2.14 -5.09 26.18
N THR A 644 -2.22 -4.79 24.88
CA THR A 644 -3.47 -4.53 24.15
C THR A 644 -3.50 -5.35 22.86
N ILE A 645 -4.71 -5.73 22.43
CA ILE A 645 -4.95 -6.61 21.28
C ILE A 645 -6.19 -6.11 20.53
N GLU A 646 -6.09 -6.03 19.21
CA GLU A 646 -7.13 -5.57 18.30
C GLU A 646 -7.31 -6.58 17.13
N PRO A 647 -8.52 -7.13 16.89
CA PRO A 647 -9.75 -6.97 17.67
C PRO A 647 -9.64 -7.53 19.10
N SER A 648 -10.53 -7.11 19.99
CA SER A 648 -10.47 -7.48 21.41
C SER A 648 -10.62 -9.00 21.64
N PRO A 649 -9.99 -9.55 22.70
CA PRO A 649 -10.12 -10.96 23.06
C PRO A 649 -11.56 -11.46 23.15
N GLY A 650 -11.81 -12.67 22.64
CA GLY A 650 -13.13 -13.27 22.54
C GLY A 650 -13.90 -12.96 21.26
N THR A 651 -13.54 -11.90 20.52
CA THR A 651 -14.19 -11.52 19.25
C THR A 651 -14.09 -12.66 18.22
N GLU A 652 -15.21 -13.06 17.61
CA GLU A 652 -15.19 -13.91 16.40
C GLU A 652 -14.68 -13.11 15.20
N VAL A 653 -13.64 -13.62 14.55
CA VAL A 653 -13.02 -13.04 13.35
C VAL A 653 -13.04 -14.06 12.22
N LYS A 654 -12.64 -13.67 11.01
CA LYS A 654 -12.53 -14.61 9.87
C LYS A 654 -11.28 -15.49 10.00
N VAL A 655 -11.27 -16.67 9.38
CA VAL A 655 -10.05 -17.46 9.18
C VAL A 655 -8.99 -16.61 8.46
N SER A 656 -7.73 -16.72 8.86
CA SER A 656 -6.58 -15.90 8.43
C SER A 656 -6.65 -14.40 8.79
N SER A 657 -7.63 -13.94 9.57
CA SER A 657 -7.69 -12.53 10.01
C SER A 657 -6.42 -12.09 10.72
N ARG A 658 -6.02 -10.85 10.47
CA ARG A 658 -4.95 -10.18 11.21
C ARG A 658 -5.45 -9.77 12.60
N VAL A 659 -4.71 -10.17 13.63
CA VAL A 659 -4.85 -9.68 15.01
C VAL A 659 -3.59 -8.87 15.33
N THR A 660 -3.74 -7.57 15.52
CA THR A 660 -2.64 -6.71 15.98
C THR A 660 -2.55 -6.84 17.50
N PHE A 661 -1.33 -6.95 18.05
CA PHE A 661 -1.12 -6.93 19.49
C PHE A 661 0.13 -6.12 19.85
N HIS A 662 0.05 -5.39 20.95
CA HIS A 662 1.08 -4.46 21.39
C HIS A 662 1.75 -4.99 22.65
N LEU A 663 3.08 -4.86 22.74
CA LEU A 663 3.83 -5.23 23.94
C LEU A 663 3.87 -4.05 24.92
N SER A 664 3.88 -4.35 26.22
CA SER A 664 4.06 -3.35 27.27
C SER A 664 5.49 -2.80 27.28
N LYS A 665 5.63 -1.48 27.29
CA LYS A 665 6.87 -0.77 27.66
C LYS A 665 7.16 -0.81 29.16
N GLY A 666 6.21 -1.27 29.97
CA GLY A 666 6.10 -1.01 31.41
C GLY A 666 5.22 0.23 31.69
N PRO A 667 5.16 0.69 32.94
CA PRO A 667 4.42 1.91 33.31
C PRO A 667 4.94 3.15 32.54
N ALA A 668 4.07 4.14 32.36
CA ALA A 668 4.48 5.42 31.79
C ALA A 668 5.49 6.14 32.73
N PRO A 669 6.55 6.77 32.20
CA PRO A 669 7.45 7.60 32.98
C PRO A 669 6.73 8.79 33.64
N VAL A 670 7.18 9.17 34.82
CA VAL A 670 6.71 10.30 35.61
C VAL A 670 7.76 11.42 35.54
N GLU A 671 7.32 12.66 35.41
CA GLU A 671 8.21 13.84 35.45
C GLU A 671 8.36 14.33 36.89
N VAL A 672 9.60 14.62 37.33
CA VAL A 672 9.88 15.16 38.67
C VAL A 672 9.16 16.51 38.85
N PRO A 673 8.25 16.67 39.83
CA PRO A 673 7.53 17.93 40.07
C PRO A 673 8.46 19.08 40.50
N ASP A 674 7.94 20.31 40.51
CA ASP A 674 8.66 21.42 41.15
C ASP A 674 8.50 21.34 42.67
N LEU A 675 9.61 21.14 43.38
CA LEU A 675 9.65 21.00 44.83
C LEU A 675 10.33 22.18 45.54
N ARG A 676 10.98 23.09 44.79
CA ARG A 676 11.81 24.16 45.38
C ARG A 676 10.97 25.13 46.21
N GLY A 677 11.46 25.48 47.40
CA GLY A 677 10.78 26.34 48.37
C GLY A 677 9.59 25.70 49.10
N LEU A 678 9.22 24.46 48.79
CA LEU A 678 8.18 23.74 49.53
C LEU A 678 8.75 23.17 50.84
N ASP A 679 7.91 23.09 51.87
CA ASP A 679 8.20 22.32 53.08
C ASP A 679 8.41 20.83 52.77
N LEU A 680 9.36 20.19 53.45
CA LEU A 680 9.73 18.79 53.26
C LEU A 680 8.54 17.81 53.32
N GLU A 681 7.60 17.95 54.25
CA GLU A 681 6.43 17.06 54.32
C GLU A 681 5.47 17.29 53.14
N ARG A 682 5.39 18.54 52.65
CA ARG A 682 4.61 18.83 51.44
C ARG A 682 5.29 18.29 50.17
N ALA A 683 6.62 18.37 50.08
CA ALA A 683 7.39 17.80 48.99
C ALA A 683 7.29 16.26 48.96
N LYS A 684 7.39 15.60 50.13
CA LYS A 684 7.16 14.14 50.28
C LYS A 684 5.77 13.72 49.80
N SER A 685 4.71 14.48 50.14
CA SER A 685 3.36 14.25 49.61
C SER A 685 3.34 14.31 48.09
N ILE A 686 3.88 15.38 47.50
CA ILE A 686 3.82 15.61 46.05
C ILE A 686 4.59 14.54 45.25
N LEU A 687 5.75 14.09 45.75
CA LEU A 687 6.48 12.95 45.17
C LEU A 687 5.63 11.67 45.21
N LYS A 688 5.06 11.34 46.38
CA LYS A 688 4.21 10.16 46.56
C LYS A 688 2.94 10.20 45.69
N ASP A 689 2.32 11.38 45.56
CA ASP A 689 1.12 11.61 44.75
C ASP A 689 1.43 11.46 43.25
N ALA A 690 2.64 11.84 42.81
CA ALA A 690 3.15 11.54 41.46
C ALA A 690 3.50 10.05 41.27
N GLY A 691 3.82 9.33 42.36
CA GLY A 691 4.27 7.94 42.35
C GLY A 691 5.79 7.79 42.25
N LEU A 692 6.53 8.76 42.77
CA LEU A 692 7.98 8.71 42.99
C LEU A 692 8.26 8.49 44.48
N GLU A 693 9.40 7.88 44.80
CA GLU A 693 9.83 7.72 46.18
C GLU A 693 10.74 8.87 46.64
N VAL A 694 10.88 9.01 47.95
CA VAL A 694 11.75 10.02 48.58
C VAL A 694 13.07 9.33 48.91
N GLY A 695 14.15 9.80 48.30
CA GLY A 695 15.49 9.26 48.50
C GLY A 695 16.17 9.81 49.76
N THR A 696 17.46 10.05 49.63
CA THR A 696 18.29 10.69 50.64
C THR A 696 17.81 12.12 50.86
N VAL A 697 17.62 12.51 52.13
CA VAL A 697 17.39 13.91 52.51
C VAL A 697 18.66 14.45 53.16
N THR A 698 19.25 15.49 52.58
CA THR A 698 20.45 16.15 53.10
C THR A 698 20.11 17.55 53.62
N GLU A 699 20.75 17.98 54.71
CA GLU A 699 20.66 19.38 55.18
C GLU A 699 21.81 20.22 54.60
N ALA A 700 21.50 21.42 54.10
CA ALA A 700 22.48 22.39 53.61
C ALA A 700 22.15 23.83 54.07
N ASP A 701 23.18 24.66 54.17
CA ASP A 701 23.05 26.06 54.59
C ASP A 701 22.55 26.95 53.45
N ASN A 702 21.41 27.64 53.66
CA ASN A 702 20.76 28.43 52.62
C ASN A 702 20.17 29.74 53.17
N LYS A 703 20.33 30.83 52.40
CA LYS A 703 19.93 32.19 52.81
C LYS A 703 18.53 32.59 52.29
N GLU A 704 18.00 31.87 51.31
CA GLU A 704 16.75 32.15 50.59
C GLU A 704 15.56 31.34 51.11
N TYR A 705 15.81 30.11 51.57
CA TYR A 705 14.79 29.18 52.07
C TYR A 705 14.83 29.03 53.61
N GLU A 706 13.66 28.84 54.23
CA GLU A 706 13.53 28.62 55.68
C GLU A 706 13.79 27.16 56.06
N THR A 707 14.01 26.89 57.34
CA THR A 707 14.32 25.55 57.86
C THR A 707 13.29 24.53 57.37
N ASN A 708 13.77 23.36 56.92
CA ASN A 708 12.97 22.27 56.32
C ASN A 708 12.35 22.57 54.93
N GLN A 709 12.61 23.72 54.30
CA GLN A 709 12.23 23.94 52.90
C GLN A 709 13.26 23.34 51.92
N VAL A 710 12.80 22.76 50.82
CA VAL A 710 13.63 22.15 49.77
C VAL A 710 14.37 23.22 48.96
N ILE A 711 15.69 23.09 48.87
CA ILE A 711 16.61 23.90 48.07
C ILE A 711 16.73 23.34 46.65
N SER A 712 16.95 22.04 46.54
CA SER A 712 17.17 21.32 45.29
C SER A 712 16.65 19.88 45.37
N SER A 713 16.46 19.27 44.20
CA SER A 713 16.15 17.84 44.07
C SER A 713 17.12 17.21 43.07
N THR A 714 17.50 15.96 43.31
CA THR A 714 18.27 15.15 42.34
C THR A 714 17.51 13.85 42.08
N PRO A 715 17.05 13.57 40.84
CA PRO A 715 17.12 14.43 39.65
C PRO A 715 16.33 15.75 39.76
N ASP A 716 16.64 16.68 38.86
CA ASP A 716 16.07 18.02 38.81
C ASP A 716 14.63 18.01 38.25
N LYS A 717 13.88 19.09 38.49
CA LYS A 717 12.51 19.31 37.97
C LYS A 717 12.40 18.98 36.48
N GLY A 718 11.37 18.21 36.10
CA GLY A 718 11.12 17.81 34.71
C GLY A 718 11.95 16.63 34.20
N SER A 719 12.87 16.09 35.02
CA SER A 719 13.54 14.82 34.73
C SER A 719 12.52 13.68 34.64
N LYS A 720 12.73 12.73 33.72
CA LYS A 720 11.83 11.58 33.50
C LYS A 720 12.35 10.36 34.24
N LEU A 721 11.54 9.90 35.18
CA LEU A 721 11.79 8.74 36.04
C LEU A 721 10.75 7.66 35.84
N ASN A 722 11.05 6.44 36.25
CA ASN A 722 10.07 5.36 36.35
C ASN A 722 9.25 5.54 37.64
N ARG A 723 8.04 4.97 37.66
CA ARG A 723 7.21 4.98 38.86
C ARG A 723 7.86 4.11 39.95
N GLY A 724 8.10 4.68 41.12
CA GLY A 724 8.86 4.06 42.21
C GLY A 724 10.34 4.44 42.26
N ASP A 725 10.89 5.14 41.27
CA ASP A 725 12.26 5.67 41.36
C ASP A 725 12.32 6.77 42.45
N SER A 726 13.45 6.85 43.16
CA SER A 726 13.65 7.81 44.25
C SER A 726 14.16 9.17 43.76
N VAL A 727 13.73 10.24 44.43
CA VAL A 727 14.27 11.60 44.27
C VAL A 727 14.95 12.02 45.57
N ASP A 728 16.25 12.28 45.53
CA ASP A 728 17.02 12.85 46.64
C ASP A 728 16.65 14.34 46.82
N LEU A 729 16.61 14.82 48.06
CA LEU A 729 16.19 16.19 48.40
C LEU A 729 17.24 16.88 49.28
N GLU A 730 17.63 18.09 48.89
CA GLU A 730 18.45 18.98 49.71
C GLU A 730 17.52 19.99 50.42
N VAL A 731 17.56 20.09 51.74
CA VAL A 731 16.71 20.98 52.54
C VAL A 731 17.52 21.99 53.35
N SER A 732 16.94 23.17 53.58
CA SER A 732 17.58 24.24 54.36
C SER A 732 17.70 23.85 55.83
N SER A 733 18.94 23.84 56.32
CA SER A 733 19.32 23.75 57.73
C SER A 733 18.96 25.02 58.53
N SER A 734 18.75 26.13 57.81
CA SER A 734 19.12 27.45 58.29
C SER A 734 17.99 28.12 59.07
N THR A 735 18.35 28.73 60.20
CA THR A 735 17.41 29.36 61.13
C THR A 735 17.70 30.85 61.30
N ARG A 736 16.79 31.57 61.97
CA ARG A 736 16.87 33.02 62.16
C ARG A 736 17.62 33.33 63.44
N VAL A 737 18.72 34.08 63.35
CA VAL A 737 19.58 34.45 64.49
C VAL A 737 18.78 35.23 65.54
N PRO A 738 18.65 34.72 66.79
CA PRO A 738 17.94 35.41 67.87
C PRO A 738 18.43 36.82 68.15
N LEU A 739 17.51 37.69 68.57
CA LEU A 739 17.87 38.97 69.20
C LEU A 739 18.48 38.72 70.58
N VAL A 740 19.68 39.26 70.82
CA VAL A 740 20.40 39.20 72.11
C VAL A 740 20.87 40.56 72.64
N PHE A 741 20.62 41.66 71.93
CA PHE A 741 20.91 43.02 72.42
C PHE A 741 20.31 43.25 73.83
N GLY A 742 21.11 43.85 74.72
CA GLY A 742 20.70 44.16 76.09
C GLY A 742 20.68 42.97 77.07
N MET A 743 20.89 41.73 76.62
CA MET A 743 21.10 40.57 77.49
C MET A 743 22.52 40.59 78.09
N SER A 744 22.75 39.79 79.13
CA SER A 744 24.12 39.54 79.61
C SER A 744 24.89 38.61 78.65
N GLY A 745 26.21 38.73 78.56
CA GLY A 745 27.02 37.93 77.62
C GLY A 745 26.87 36.41 77.77
N SER A 746 26.67 35.91 78.99
CA SER A 746 26.40 34.49 79.29
C SER A 746 25.00 34.04 78.87
N GLU A 747 23.99 34.88 79.09
CA GLU A 747 22.59 34.66 78.66
C GLU A 747 22.43 34.74 77.14
N ALA A 748 23.08 35.71 76.51
CA ALA A 748 23.16 35.87 75.06
C ALA A 748 23.84 34.65 74.41
N LYS A 749 24.98 34.22 74.96
CA LYS A 749 25.64 32.98 74.52
C LYS A 749 24.71 31.79 74.64
N LYS A 750 24.09 31.58 75.81
CA LYS A 750 23.15 30.47 75.99
C LYS A 750 22.01 30.54 74.97
N ARG A 751 21.37 31.69 74.76
CA ARG A 751 20.24 31.87 73.84
C ARG A 751 20.60 31.62 72.37
N LEU A 752 21.85 31.82 71.98
CA LEU A 752 22.35 31.55 70.63
C LEU A 752 22.79 30.08 70.48
N GLU A 753 23.40 29.48 71.50
CA GLU A 753 23.73 28.05 71.54
C GLU A 753 22.47 27.17 71.59
N ASP A 754 21.46 27.56 72.41
CA ASP A 754 20.11 26.96 72.45
C ASP A 754 19.41 27.06 71.08
N ALA A 755 19.82 27.99 70.20
CA ALA A 755 19.34 28.16 68.83
C ALA A 755 20.25 27.54 67.76
N GLY A 756 21.31 26.81 68.16
CA GLY A 756 22.20 26.07 67.27
C GLY A 756 23.34 26.89 66.64
N PHE A 757 23.71 28.04 67.19
CA PHE A 757 24.82 28.87 66.71
C PHE A 757 26.08 28.74 67.57
N GLU A 758 27.26 28.83 66.96
CA GLU A 758 28.53 28.99 67.70
C GLU A 758 28.64 30.45 68.19
N VAL A 759 29.13 30.67 69.42
CA VAL A 759 29.17 32.02 70.02
C VAL A 759 30.55 32.41 70.51
N GLU A 760 31.02 33.54 69.99
CA GLU A 760 32.20 34.26 70.44
C GLU A 760 31.80 35.54 71.18
N ILE A 761 32.35 35.77 72.37
CA ILE A 761 32.11 36.98 73.17
C ILE A 761 33.34 37.88 73.07
N ASP A 762 33.23 39.01 72.38
CA ASP A 762 34.21 40.11 72.41
C ASP A 762 33.89 41.04 73.59
N GLY A 763 34.59 40.85 74.72
CA GLY A 763 34.44 41.67 75.91
C GLY A 763 34.26 40.87 77.21
N ARG A 764 33.48 41.42 78.15
CA ARG A 764 33.23 40.81 79.46
C ARG A 764 32.12 39.78 79.38
N LYS A 765 32.34 38.58 79.94
CA LYS A 765 31.33 37.49 79.98
C LYS A 765 30.00 37.89 80.64
N ASN A 766 30.04 38.81 81.61
CA ASN A 766 28.87 39.30 82.34
C ASN A 766 28.44 40.72 81.88
N GLY A 767 29.07 41.26 80.84
CA GLY A 767 28.72 42.56 80.26
C GLY A 767 27.42 42.50 79.47
N PHE A 768 26.76 43.64 79.30
CA PHE A 768 25.57 43.75 78.45
C PHE A 768 25.95 43.77 76.97
N VAL A 769 25.17 43.07 76.12
CA VAL A 769 25.38 43.01 74.68
C VAL A 769 25.03 44.34 74.00
N ILE A 770 26.02 44.91 73.31
CA ILE A 770 25.91 46.15 72.53
C ILE A 770 25.95 45.94 71.01
N SER A 771 26.36 44.75 70.53
CA SER A 771 26.21 44.36 69.12
C SER A 771 26.29 42.85 68.94
N GLN A 772 25.59 42.33 67.93
CA GLN A 772 25.71 40.95 67.44
C GLN A 772 25.96 40.95 65.92
N ASN A 773 26.78 40.03 65.43
CA ASN A 773 27.02 39.81 64.01
C ASN A 773 27.13 38.29 63.73
N PRO A 774 26.28 37.68 62.86
CA PRO A 774 25.19 38.27 62.10
C PRO A 774 24.11 38.99 62.94
N GLY A 775 23.43 39.95 62.30
CA GLY A 775 22.38 40.76 62.94
C GLY A 775 21.13 39.94 63.30
N PRO A 776 20.28 40.46 64.21
CA PRO A 776 19.06 39.76 64.61
C PRO A 776 18.12 39.52 63.44
N ASN A 777 17.42 38.38 63.46
CA ASN A 777 16.55 37.87 62.38
C ASN A 777 17.22 37.55 61.04
N THR A 778 18.55 37.72 60.90
CA THR A 778 19.32 37.23 59.74
C THR A 778 19.20 35.71 59.67
N ARG A 779 19.10 35.14 58.46
CA ARG A 779 19.17 33.68 58.26
C ARG A 779 20.61 33.20 58.20
N ALA A 780 20.90 32.14 58.93
CA ALA A 780 22.22 31.53 59.01
C ALA A 780 22.11 30.03 59.31
N GLY A 781 23.10 29.26 58.87
CA GLY A 781 23.19 27.81 59.10
C GLY A 781 23.46 27.45 60.57
N LYS A 782 23.10 26.22 60.95
CA LYS A 782 23.50 25.64 62.24
C LYS A 782 25.04 25.62 62.32
N GLY A 783 25.60 25.98 63.46
CA GLY A 783 27.05 26.15 63.63
C GLY A 783 27.62 27.47 63.06
N THR A 784 26.82 28.35 62.45
CA THR A 784 27.32 29.68 62.06
C THR A 784 27.80 30.44 63.29
N LYS A 785 29.03 30.97 63.22
CA LYS A 785 29.63 31.77 64.29
C LYS A 785 28.95 33.13 64.40
N VAL A 786 28.35 33.41 65.55
CA VAL A 786 27.80 34.71 65.94
C VAL A 786 28.77 35.37 66.92
N THR A 787 29.41 36.45 66.50
CA THR A 787 30.26 37.27 67.38
C THR A 787 29.39 38.31 68.09
N VAL A 788 29.49 38.35 69.42
CA VAL A 788 28.67 39.18 70.32
C VAL A 788 29.58 40.07 71.15
N ARG A 789 29.36 41.38 71.13
CA ARG A 789 30.21 42.37 71.82
C ARG A 789 29.58 42.89 73.11
N THR A 790 30.34 42.99 74.19
CA THR A 790 29.84 43.38 75.52
C THR A 790 30.68 44.49 76.21
N LEU A 791 30.05 45.18 77.17
CA LEU A 791 30.62 46.24 78.02
C LEU A 791 31.37 45.72 79.27
#